data_AF-A0A3D4NHJ4-F1
#
_entry.id   AF-A0A3D4NHJ4-F1
#
_cell.length_a   1.000
_cell.length_b   1.000
_cell.length_c   1.000
_cell.angle_alpha   90.00
_cell.angle_beta   90.00
_cell.angle_gamma   90.00
#
_symmetry.space_group_name_H-M   'P 1'
#
loop_
_entity.id
_entity.type
_entity.pdbx_description
1 polymer ?
#
loop_
_entity_poly.entity_id
_entity_poly.type
_entity_poly.pdbx_seq_one_letter_code
_entity_poly.pdbx_strand_id
1 'polypeptide(L)'
;HDELTLEMVTSKERDYLWQFYASDKRARINLGIRKRLAPLLERDRRRIELLNSLLLSMPGTPTLYYGDEIGMGDNIYLGDRDGVRTPMQWSIDRNGGFSRADPASLVLPPIMDPLYGYLSVNVETQAGDPHSLLNWMRRMLTVRKQSKAFGRGTLKMLSPSNRRILAYTREFTGPDGKYEIILCVANVSRSAQAAELDLSAYAGMVPVEMLGGNAFPPIGQLNFLLTLAPYGFYWFGLAAENQMPSWHVEPAQSLPDFTTLVLKKRMEELLEAPSRGTLEQGILPSWLQNRRWFAGKDAAIEKVHLAYGVRFGDAQHPVLLSELEVTSGGQTSRYQLPFGFIADDQFGPALPQQLALSRVRRGPQVGLITDAFALENFIRAVLQGMQNNTVLPSDGGEIRFEATAELAKLGLTAEPEVRYLSAEQSNSSVVVGSSMVLKLIRKVASGVHPELEMSAYLTGAGFANISPLLGSVIRRDGAGEDNLLMIAQGYLSNQGDAWEWTQNNLERALRDELADAMSEQEQHYNALGELKDFAGMLGQRLGEMHQVLAAPTDNPDFAPQVTTQKEALASAKDVAAQLENALKLLKQHQSELNLADKTLVSRLLDNKKAVLNHIQELGKKAVGGLRIRVHGDLHLGQVLVIKGDAYLIDFEGEPARPLPERRGKHSPYKDVSGVLRSFDYAAAMTINVHNVDNTDLAQAARQRVAERYLSEARKAFVDAYRLAAASLAHAWQDPEGEDAALALFGLEKAAYEVAYEAENRPTWLPVPLHGLYGLLSGLKPFSDFDGE
;
A
#
# COMPACT_ATOMS: atom_id res chain seq x y z
N HIS A 1 48.48 2.63 3.56
CA HIS A 1 48.99 3.81 4.30
C HIS A 1 48.24 3.85 5.60
N ASP A 2 48.88 3.60 6.74
CA ASP A 2 48.14 3.39 8.00
C ASP A 2 47.81 4.71 8.72
N GLU A 3 48.30 5.83 8.19
CA GLU A 3 48.04 7.20 8.64
C GLU A 3 47.26 7.96 7.57
N LEU A 4 46.41 8.91 8.00
CA LEU A 4 45.71 9.82 7.09
C LEU A 4 46.73 10.80 6.49
N THR A 5 47.25 10.49 5.30
CA THR A 5 48.21 11.36 4.60
C THR A 5 47.52 12.62 4.08
N LEU A 6 48.12 13.79 4.35
CA LEU A 6 47.67 15.09 3.85
C LEU A 6 48.65 15.62 2.78
N GLU A 7 49.34 14.73 2.09
CA GLU A 7 50.29 15.07 1.02
C GLU A 7 49.59 15.61 -0.23
N MET A 8 48.37 15.13 -0.50
CA MET A 8 47.60 15.48 -1.70
C MET A 8 46.73 16.74 -1.55
N VAL A 9 46.67 17.33 -0.35
CA VAL A 9 45.92 18.57 -0.09
C VAL A 9 46.85 19.78 -0.08
N THR A 10 46.30 20.96 -0.36
CA THR A 10 47.06 22.21 -0.32
C THR A 10 47.55 22.51 1.11
N SER A 11 48.60 23.33 1.24
CA SER A 11 49.12 23.71 2.57
C SER A 11 48.05 24.35 3.47
N LYS A 12 47.14 25.16 2.89
CA LYS A 12 46.04 25.79 3.64
C LYS A 12 45.02 24.77 4.16
N GLU A 13 44.65 23.80 3.33
CA GLU A 13 43.74 22.72 3.73
C GLU A 13 44.39 21.82 4.78
N ARG A 14 45.69 21.54 4.65
CA ARG A 14 46.46 20.79 5.64
C ARG A 14 46.46 21.47 7.01
N ASP A 15 46.75 22.77 7.05
CA ASP A 15 46.75 23.55 8.29
C ASP A 15 45.36 23.54 8.95
N TYR A 16 44.30 23.68 8.15
CA TYR A 16 42.92 23.57 8.62
C TYR A 16 42.61 22.18 9.20
N LEU A 17 42.97 21.10 8.49
CA LEU A 17 42.74 19.73 8.95
C LEU A 17 43.52 19.42 10.23
N TRP A 18 44.76 19.89 10.36
CA TRP A 18 45.52 19.77 11.60
C TRP A 18 44.90 20.54 12.76
N GLN A 19 44.40 21.75 12.51
CA GLN A 19 43.78 22.56 13.57
C GLN A 19 42.48 21.93 14.07
N PHE A 20 41.67 21.39 13.16
CA PHE A 20 40.34 20.88 13.46
C PHE A 20 40.34 19.43 13.96
N TYR A 21 41.13 18.55 13.33
CA TYR A 21 41.08 17.10 13.59
C TYR A 21 42.30 16.54 14.35
N ALA A 22 43.39 17.31 14.48
CA ALA A 22 44.60 16.92 15.20
C ALA A 22 45.11 18.06 16.10
N SER A 23 44.21 18.60 16.93
CA SER A 23 44.53 19.68 17.88
C SER A 23 45.66 19.28 18.85
N ASP A 24 45.67 18.03 19.31
CA ASP A 24 46.84 17.44 19.99
C ASP A 24 47.98 17.21 18.98
N LYS A 25 49.11 17.90 19.20
CA LYS A 25 50.31 17.77 18.36
C LYS A 25 50.84 16.33 18.31
N ARG A 26 50.58 15.51 19.33
CA ARG A 26 50.97 14.09 19.33
C ARG A 26 50.20 13.29 18.30
N ALA A 27 49.04 13.73 17.83
CA ALA A 27 48.30 13.05 16.78
C ALA A 27 48.84 13.36 15.36
N ARG A 28 49.83 14.24 15.24
CA ARG A 28 50.45 14.64 13.96
C ARG A 28 51.71 13.83 13.72
N ILE A 29 51.86 13.28 12.53
CA ILE A 29 53.06 12.54 12.13
C ILE A 29 53.39 12.84 10.68
N ASN A 30 54.64 13.18 10.37
CA ASN A 30 55.07 13.67 9.05
C ASN A 30 54.14 14.79 8.54
N LEU A 31 53.51 14.57 7.38
CA LEU A 31 52.49 15.45 6.79
C LEU A 31 51.06 14.99 7.08
N GLY A 32 50.85 13.96 7.91
CA GLY A 32 49.55 13.32 8.13
C GLY A 32 49.01 13.40 9.57
N ILE A 33 47.94 12.63 9.80
CA ILE A 33 47.28 12.45 11.10
C ILE A 33 47.26 10.95 11.43
N ARG A 34 47.78 10.59 12.61
CA ARG A 34 47.78 9.21 13.14
C ARG A 34 46.61 8.97 14.10
N LYS A 35 45.41 9.15 13.59
CA LYS A 35 44.17 8.80 14.29
C LYS A 35 43.32 7.85 13.48
N ARG A 36 42.58 6.99 14.16
CA ARG A 36 41.52 6.17 13.56
C ARG A 36 40.26 7.01 13.34
N LEU A 37 39.37 6.54 12.46
CA LEU A 37 38.18 7.29 12.06
C LEU A 37 37.28 7.65 13.25
N ALA A 38 37.03 6.70 14.15
CA ALA A 38 36.14 6.92 15.28
C ALA A 38 36.67 7.98 16.26
N PRO A 39 37.94 7.95 16.71
CA PRO A 39 38.54 9.05 17.48
C PRO A 39 38.66 10.37 16.73
N LEU A 40 38.84 10.36 15.40
CA LEU A 40 38.90 11.57 14.57
C LEU A 40 37.55 12.31 14.56
N LEU A 41 36.44 11.56 14.61
CA LEU A 41 35.08 12.09 14.62
C LEU A 41 34.46 12.15 16.04
N GLU A 42 35.28 12.04 17.08
CA GLU A 42 34.86 12.13 18.48
C GLU A 42 33.76 11.11 18.84
N ARG A 43 33.78 9.92 18.21
CA ARG A 43 32.79 8.84 18.39
C ARG A 43 31.36 9.23 17.97
N ASP A 44 31.17 10.32 17.24
CA ASP A 44 29.86 10.65 16.68
C ASP A 44 29.50 9.66 15.57
N ARG A 45 28.64 8.69 15.93
CA ARG A 45 28.19 7.64 15.03
C ARG A 45 27.61 8.18 13.73
N ARG A 46 26.86 9.28 13.76
CA ARG A 46 26.22 9.84 12.56
C ARG A 46 27.27 10.38 11.59
N ARG A 47 28.34 10.97 12.10
CA ARG A 47 29.48 11.42 11.27
C ARG A 47 30.24 10.24 10.67
N ILE A 48 30.45 9.17 11.46
CA ILE A 48 31.11 7.95 10.99
C ILE A 48 30.30 7.32 9.86
N GLU A 49 28.99 7.18 10.05
CA GLU A 49 28.07 6.64 9.05
C GLU A 49 28.04 7.50 7.78
N LEU A 50 27.97 8.83 7.93
CA LEU A 50 28.02 9.77 6.80
C LEU A 50 29.32 9.64 5.99
N LEU A 51 30.48 9.63 6.65
CA LEU A 51 31.77 9.52 5.93
C LEU A 51 31.91 8.18 5.22
N ASN A 52 31.47 7.09 5.83
CA ASN A 52 31.47 5.79 5.19
C ASN A 52 30.47 5.73 4.03
N SER A 53 29.29 6.34 4.16
CA SER A 53 28.35 6.49 3.05
C SER A 53 29.01 7.20 1.88
N LEU A 54 29.63 8.36 2.10
CA LEU A 54 30.33 9.08 1.04
C LEU A 54 31.48 8.27 0.41
N LEU A 55 32.30 7.59 1.23
CA LEU A 55 33.35 6.69 0.75
C LEU A 55 32.77 5.59 -0.17
N LEU A 56 31.62 5.03 0.22
CA LEU A 56 30.97 3.93 -0.49
C LEU A 56 30.16 4.38 -1.71
N SER A 57 29.76 5.65 -1.82
CA SER A 57 28.96 6.15 -2.95
C SER A 57 29.73 7.05 -3.92
N MET A 58 30.91 7.55 -3.55
CA MET A 58 31.79 8.32 -4.44
C MET A 58 32.58 7.44 -5.44
N PRO A 59 33.16 8.03 -6.51
CA PRO A 59 33.94 7.30 -7.50
C PRO A 59 35.24 6.75 -6.90
N GLY A 60 35.64 5.57 -7.35
CA GLY A 60 36.87 4.90 -6.92
C GLY A 60 36.62 3.59 -6.17
N THR A 61 37.71 2.97 -5.73
CA THR A 61 37.69 1.75 -4.92
C THR A 61 37.67 2.15 -3.46
N PRO A 62 36.55 1.97 -2.72
CA PRO A 62 36.52 2.26 -1.30
C PRO A 62 37.49 1.34 -0.58
N THR A 63 38.28 1.89 0.34
CA THR A 63 39.22 1.15 1.17
C THR A 63 38.85 1.37 2.64
N LEU A 64 38.58 0.30 3.37
CA LEU A 64 38.31 0.32 4.81
C LEU A 64 39.53 -0.23 5.55
N TYR A 65 39.95 0.42 6.62
CA TYR A 65 41.00 -0.10 7.50
C TYR A 65 40.38 -1.00 8.55
N TYR A 66 41.05 -2.10 8.88
CA TYR A 66 40.57 -3.04 9.89
C TYR A 66 40.28 -2.32 11.20
N GLY A 67 39.15 -2.66 11.83
CA GLY A 67 38.70 -2.03 13.06
C GLY A 67 37.84 -0.78 12.86
N ASP A 68 37.88 -0.10 11.71
CA ASP A 68 36.96 1.03 11.47
C ASP A 68 35.50 0.57 11.42
N GLU A 69 35.24 -0.66 10.96
CA GLU A 69 33.92 -1.30 10.91
C GLU A 69 33.28 -1.50 12.29
N ILE A 70 34.09 -1.60 13.35
CA ILE A 70 33.61 -1.66 14.74
C ILE A 70 33.78 -0.31 15.47
N GLY A 71 34.36 0.71 14.83
CA GLY A 71 34.65 1.99 15.46
C GLY A 71 35.80 1.92 16.46
N MET A 72 36.81 1.09 16.16
CA MET A 72 37.99 0.87 17.00
C MET A 72 38.76 2.18 17.23
N GLY A 73 39.23 2.37 18.47
CA GLY A 73 40.01 3.54 18.86
C GLY A 73 41.50 3.42 18.52
N ASP A 74 42.22 4.50 18.78
CA ASP A 74 43.67 4.60 18.64
C ASP A 74 44.37 4.79 19.98
N ASN A 75 45.70 4.60 20.00
CA ASN A 75 46.55 4.88 21.13
C ASN A 75 47.68 5.85 20.73
N ILE A 76 47.40 7.14 20.83
CA ILE A 76 48.35 8.22 20.47
C ILE A 76 49.63 8.27 21.35
N TYR A 77 49.70 7.49 22.43
CA TYR A 77 50.89 7.40 23.29
C TYR A 77 51.94 6.43 22.78
N LEU A 78 51.58 5.54 21.84
CA LEU A 78 52.54 4.68 21.16
C LEU A 78 53.37 5.51 20.17
N GLY A 79 54.62 5.06 19.91
CA GLY A 79 55.52 5.70 18.96
C GLY A 79 55.07 5.53 17.51
N ASP A 80 55.59 6.37 16.62
CA ASP A 80 55.40 6.27 15.16
C ASP A 80 53.92 6.04 14.75
N ARG A 81 53.66 5.04 13.90
CA ARG A 81 52.34 4.63 13.39
C ARG A 81 51.67 3.56 14.25
N ASP A 82 52.30 3.16 15.35
CA ASP A 82 51.84 2.01 16.13
C ASP A 82 50.51 2.28 16.86
N GLY A 83 50.21 3.56 17.12
CA GLY A 83 48.95 3.99 17.74
C GLY A 83 47.70 3.61 16.98
N VAL A 84 47.79 3.40 15.66
CA VAL A 84 46.66 2.97 14.82
C VAL A 84 46.80 1.52 14.33
N ARG A 85 47.90 0.85 14.70
CA ARG A 85 48.21 -0.55 14.35
C ARG A 85 48.00 -1.53 15.50
N THR A 86 47.27 -1.11 16.52
CA THR A 86 46.99 -1.95 17.69
C THR A 86 46.19 -3.20 17.28
N PRO A 87 46.33 -4.32 18.02
CA PRO A 87 45.61 -5.55 17.74
C PRO A 87 44.10 -5.36 17.56
N MET A 88 43.51 -6.10 16.60
CA MET A 88 42.07 -6.13 16.37
C MET A 88 41.32 -6.66 17.61
N GLN A 89 40.17 -6.08 17.92
CA GLN A 89 39.39 -6.41 19.12
C GLN A 89 38.26 -7.40 18.77
N TRP A 90 38.52 -8.69 18.91
CA TRP A 90 37.59 -9.75 18.57
C TRP A 90 36.56 -10.01 19.67
N SER A 91 36.99 -10.08 20.94
CA SER A 91 36.11 -10.40 22.07
C SER A 91 36.56 -9.73 23.36
N ILE A 92 35.84 -9.98 24.46
CA ILE A 92 36.20 -9.53 25.81
C ILE A 92 37.34 -10.37 26.44
N ASP A 93 37.76 -11.44 25.79
CA ASP A 93 38.78 -12.37 26.29
C ASP A 93 40.19 -11.74 26.29
N ARG A 94 41.16 -12.46 26.84
CA ARG A 94 42.57 -12.05 26.97
C ARG A 94 43.08 -11.42 25.66
N ASN A 95 43.72 -10.26 25.78
CA ASN A 95 44.26 -9.46 24.67
C ASN A 95 43.22 -9.12 23.58
N GLY A 96 41.94 -8.96 23.96
CA GLY A 96 40.85 -8.67 23.03
C GLY A 96 40.53 -9.84 22.10
N GLY A 97 40.86 -11.08 22.48
CA GLY A 97 40.70 -12.27 21.65
C GLY A 97 41.71 -12.40 20.50
N PHE A 98 42.63 -11.44 20.32
CA PHE A 98 43.61 -11.45 19.22
C PHE A 98 44.74 -12.48 19.42
N SER A 99 45.16 -12.71 20.67
CA SER A 99 46.26 -13.62 20.99
C SER A 99 46.14 -14.17 22.40
N ARG A 100 46.57 -15.41 22.61
CA ARG A 100 46.65 -16.05 23.94
C ARG A 100 47.99 -15.86 24.66
N ALA A 101 48.94 -15.17 24.02
CA ALA A 101 50.27 -14.91 24.58
C ALA A 101 50.23 -14.08 25.87
N ASP A 102 51.33 -14.09 26.62
CA ASP A 102 51.52 -13.16 27.73
C ASP A 102 51.41 -11.71 27.23
N PRO A 103 50.56 -10.84 27.81
CA PRO A 103 50.45 -9.43 27.45
C PRO A 103 51.81 -8.72 27.35
N ALA A 104 52.78 -9.07 28.21
CA ALA A 104 54.12 -8.48 28.18
C ALA A 104 54.95 -8.89 26.96
N SER A 105 54.55 -9.96 26.26
CA SER A 105 55.20 -10.48 25.04
C SER A 105 54.54 -9.97 23.76
N LEU A 106 53.48 -9.16 23.83
CA LEU A 106 52.85 -8.58 22.66
C LEU A 106 53.74 -7.51 22.03
N VAL A 107 53.85 -7.55 20.69
CA VAL A 107 54.56 -6.51 19.92
C VAL A 107 53.91 -5.15 20.12
N LEU A 108 52.58 -5.10 20.14
CA LEU A 108 51.79 -3.91 20.46
C LEU A 108 50.64 -4.26 21.42
N PRO A 109 50.33 -3.40 22.40
CA PRO A 109 49.24 -3.63 23.33
C PRO A 109 47.88 -3.41 22.65
N PRO A 110 46.82 -4.15 23.06
CA PRO A 110 45.45 -3.83 22.67
C PRO A 110 45.01 -2.48 23.27
N ILE A 111 43.94 -1.89 22.73
CA ILE A 111 43.34 -0.71 23.34
C ILE A 111 42.60 -1.14 24.61
N MET A 112 42.86 -0.43 25.72
CA MET A 112 42.32 -0.75 27.05
C MET A 112 41.64 0.44 27.72
N ASP A 113 41.48 1.57 27.00
CA ASP A 113 40.81 2.72 27.58
C ASP A 113 39.29 2.47 27.72
N PRO A 114 38.60 3.19 28.62
CA PRO A 114 37.19 2.95 28.89
C PRO A 114 36.24 3.24 27.71
N LEU A 115 36.66 4.00 26.70
CA LEU A 115 35.81 4.41 25.58
C LEU A 115 35.95 3.49 24.38
N TYR A 116 37.17 3.04 24.08
CA TYR A 116 37.48 2.24 22.88
C TYR A 116 38.07 0.87 23.16
N GLY A 117 38.32 0.51 24.43
CA GLY A 117 38.92 -0.76 24.78
C GLY A 117 38.05 -1.96 24.40
N TYR A 118 38.69 -3.12 24.24
CA TYR A 118 38.04 -4.35 23.76
C TYR A 118 36.89 -4.85 24.65
N LEU A 119 36.80 -4.41 25.91
CA LEU A 119 35.64 -4.67 26.77
C LEU A 119 34.36 -3.93 26.32
N SER A 120 34.50 -2.82 25.60
CA SER A 120 33.39 -1.99 25.11
C SER A 120 33.20 -2.06 23.61
N VAL A 121 34.30 -2.18 22.85
CA VAL A 121 34.28 -2.21 21.38
C VAL A 121 34.94 -3.50 20.91
N ASN A 122 34.16 -4.52 20.56
CA ASN A 122 34.69 -5.76 20.00
C ASN A 122 33.71 -6.40 19.01
N VAL A 123 34.23 -7.28 18.17
CA VAL A 123 33.47 -7.96 17.11
C VAL A 123 32.36 -8.83 17.68
N GLU A 124 32.63 -9.65 18.70
CA GLU A 124 31.66 -10.57 19.31
C GLU A 124 30.42 -9.83 19.83
N THR A 125 30.62 -8.76 20.60
CA THR A 125 29.53 -7.94 21.16
C THR A 125 28.75 -7.22 20.05
N GLN A 126 29.44 -6.65 19.06
CA GLN A 126 28.76 -5.96 17.96
C GLN A 126 28.08 -6.91 16.97
N ALA A 127 28.58 -8.15 16.83
CA ALA A 127 27.94 -9.16 15.99
C ALA A 127 26.53 -9.49 16.54
N GLY A 128 26.39 -9.60 17.86
CA GLY A 128 25.11 -9.85 18.52
C GLY A 128 24.16 -8.65 18.64
N ASP A 129 24.59 -7.43 18.30
CA ASP A 129 23.73 -6.24 18.28
C ASP A 129 23.35 -5.86 16.83
N PRO A 130 22.09 -6.05 16.40
CA PRO A 130 21.64 -5.67 15.05
C PRO A 130 21.82 -4.19 14.72
N HIS A 131 21.85 -3.34 15.75
CA HIS A 131 22.03 -1.90 15.63
C HIS A 131 23.50 -1.51 15.74
N SER A 132 24.46 -2.43 15.78
CA SER A 132 25.88 -2.09 15.87
C SER A 132 26.43 -1.40 14.63
N LEU A 133 27.61 -0.76 14.75
CA LEU A 133 28.30 -0.18 13.60
C LEU A 133 28.76 -1.28 12.63
N LEU A 134 29.17 -2.44 13.14
CA LEU A 134 29.54 -3.61 12.33
C LEU A 134 28.39 -4.08 11.45
N ASN A 135 27.21 -4.30 12.04
CA ASN A 135 26.03 -4.76 11.29
C ASN A 135 25.47 -3.66 10.38
N TRP A 136 25.61 -2.38 10.75
CA TRP A 136 25.37 -1.26 9.82
C TRP A 136 26.33 -1.27 8.62
N MET A 137 27.64 -1.46 8.84
CA MET A 137 28.65 -1.50 7.77
C MET A 137 28.41 -2.66 6.81
N ARG A 138 28.09 -3.85 7.34
CA ARG A 138 27.72 -5.02 6.53
C ARG A 138 26.54 -4.71 5.61
N ARG A 139 25.47 -4.11 6.14
CA ARG A 139 24.30 -3.70 5.35
C ARG A 139 24.66 -2.72 4.24
N MET A 140 25.44 -1.69 4.54
CA MET A 140 25.90 -0.70 3.56
C MET A 140 26.73 -1.35 2.44
N LEU A 141 27.63 -2.29 2.78
CA LEU A 141 28.42 -3.02 1.80
C LEU A 141 27.56 -3.96 0.93
N THR A 142 26.54 -4.60 1.51
CA THR A 142 25.58 -5.41 0.77
C THR A 142 24.79 -4.55 -0.23
N VAL A 143 24.19 -3.45 0.21
CA VAL A 143 23.45 -2.52 -0.67
C VAL A 143 24.34 -1.96 -1.77
N ARG A 144 25.60 -1.59 -1.45
CA ARG A 144 26.55 -1.15 -2.47
C ARG A 144 26.82 -2.23 -3.52
N LYS A 145 26.93 -3.51 -3.13
CA LYS A 145 27.21 -4.62 -4.07
C LYS A 145 26.04 -4.87 -5.03
N GLN A 146 24.81 -4.52 -4.63
CA GLN A 146 23.61 -4.73 -5.44
C GLN A 146 23.54 -3.81 -6.66
N SER A 147 24.22 -2.66 -6.66
CA SER A 147 24.24 -1.75 -7.81
C SER A 147 25.63 -1.55 -8.40
N LYS A 148 25.71 -1.70 -9.73
CA LYS A 148 26.94 -1.43 -10.50
C LYS A 148 27.18 0.07 -10.64
N ALA A 149 26.15 0.91 -10.52
CA ALA A 149 26.27 2.35 -10.64
C ALA A 149 27.25 2.96 -9.64
N PHE A 150 27.31 2.47 -8.39
CA PHE A 150 28.27 3.02 -7.44
C PHE A 150 29.74 2.68 -7.75
N GLY A 151 30.02 1.57 -8.43
CA GLY A 151 31.38 1.14 -8.76
C GLY A 151 31.85 1.62 -10.14
N ARG A 152 30.97 1.53 -11.14
CA ARG A 152 31.29 1.77 -12.55
C ARG A 152 30.51 2.92 -13.19
N GLY A 153 29.49 3.44 -12.51
CA GLY A 153 28.68 4.53 -13.02
C GLY A 153 29.39 5.87 -13.00
N THR A 154 28.98 6.76 -13.89
CA THR A 154 29.40 8.17 -13.90
C THR A 154 28.82 8.88 -12.67
N LEU A 155 29.46 9.96 -12.23
CA LEU A 155 28.94 10.82 -11.16
C LEU A 155 28.57 12.18 -11.74
N LYS A 156 27.35 12.64 -11.46
CA LYS A 156 26.88 13.99 -11.82
C LYS A 156 26.49 14.73 -10.55
N MET A 157 27.22 15.80 -10.24
CA MET A 157 26.92 16.66 -9.08
C MET A 157 25.63 17.44 -9.30
N LEU A 158 24.78 17.46 -8.27
CA LEU A 158 23.63 18.36 -8.20
C LEU A 158 24.02 19.61 -7.41
N SER A 159 23.42 20.75 -7.75
CA SER A 159 23.72 22.04 -7.14
C SER A 159 22.51 22.56 -6.32
N PRO A 160 22.20 21.95 -5.16
CA PRO A 160 21.12 22.45 -4.31
C PRO A 160 21.39 23.88 -3.85
N SER A 161 20.32 24.67 -3.67
CA SER A 161 20.40 26.03 -3.11
C SER A 161 21.01 26.02 -1.70
N ASN A 162 20.72 24.98 -0.91
CA ASN A 162 21.30 24.77 0.40
C ASN A 162 22.71 24.15 0.33
N ARG A 163 23.74 24.99 0.53
CA ARG A 163 25.16 24.57 0.53
C ARG A 163 25.56 23.56 1.62
N ARG A 164 24.68 23.27 2.58
CA ARG A 164 24.89 22.24 3.62
C ARG A 164 24.41 20.86 3.17
N ILE A 165 23.80 20.78 1.99
CA ILE A 165 23.41 19.53 1.35
C ILE A 165 24.41 19.23 0.22
N LEU A 166 24.94 18.02 0.25
CA LEU A 166 25.72 17.45 -0.83
C LEU A 166 24.82 16.45 -1.56
N ALA A 167 24.56 16.66 -2.85
CA ALA A 167 23.73 15.77 -3.64
C ALA A 167 24.37 15.48 -5.01
N TYR A 168 24.26 14.24 -5.48
CA TYR A 168 24.77 13.81 -6.78
C TYR A 168 24.07 12.53 -7.24
N THR A 169 24.06 12.30 -8.55
CA THR A 169 23.59 11.04 -9.13
C THR A 169 24.75 10.14 -9.54
N ARG A 170 24.55 8.82 -9.46
CA ARG A 170 25.38 7.78 -10.08
C ARG A 170 24.58 7.12 -11.18
N GLU A 171 25.10 7.12 -12.41
CA GLU A 171 24.41 6.60 -13.58
C GLU A 171 25.24 5.53 -14.28
N PHE A 172 24.64 4.39 -14.60
CA PHE A 172 25.32 3.30 -15.28
C PHE A 172 24.39 2.60 -16.27
N THR A 173 24.87 2.39 -17.49
CA THR A 173 24.19 1.57 -18.50
C THR A 173 24.97 0.27 -18.69
N GLY A 174 24.30 -0.86 -18.45
CA GLY A 174 24.85 -2.20 -18.62
C GLY A 174 24.94 -2.61 -20.10
N PRO A 175 25.76 -3.64 -20.43
CA PRO A 175 25.86 -4.20 -21.78
C PRO A 175 24.55 -4.82 -22.29
N ASP A 176 23.66 -5.20 -21.36
CA ASP A 176 22.31 -5.72 -21.58
C ASP A 176 21.27 -4.61 -21.79
N GLY A 177 21.69 -3.35 -21.86
CA GLY A 177 20.81 -2.19 -22.02
C GLY A 177 20.10 -1.76 -20.73
N LYS A 178 20.33 -2.43 -19.60
CA LYS A 178 19.77 -2.02 -18.30
C LYS A 178 20.40 -0.71 -17.84
N TYR A 179 19.56 0.21 -17.37
CA TYR A 179 20.00 1.52 -16.90
C TYR A 179 19.70 1.67 -15.41
N GLU A 180 20.73 2.00 -14.63
CA GLU A 180 20.66 2.21 -13.18
C GLU A 180 20.97 3.68 -12.87
N ILE A 181 20.10 4.32 -12.10
CA ILE A 181 20.32 5.68 -11.59
C ILE A 181 20.16 5.65 -10.08
N ILE A 182 21.18 6.15 -9.37
CA ILE A 182 21.12 6.33 -7.92
C ILE A 182 21.26 7.81 -7.60
N LEU A 183 20.32 8.36 -6.85
CA LEU A 183 20.42 9.69 -6.25
C LEU A 183 20.98 9.56 -4.83
N CYS A 184 22.14 10.17 -4.59
CA CYS A 184 22.76 10.28 -3.27
C CYS A 184 22.53 11.69 -2.71
N VAL A 185 21.98 11.80 -1.50
CA VAL A 185 21.74 13.08 -0.82
C VAL A 185 22.27 13.00 0.60
N ALA A 186 23.11 13.95 1.00
CA ALA A 186 23.79 13.95 2.28
C ALA A 186 23.73 15.32 2.94
N ASN A 187 23.34 15.35 4.22
CA ASN A 187 23.44 16.53 5.06
C ASN A 187 24.81 16.58 5.71
N VAL A 188 25.65 17.56 5.37
CA VAL A 188 26.99 17.72 5.98
C VAL A 188 26.99 18.63 7.21
N SER A 189 25.80 18.96 7.74
CA SER A 189 25.61 19.82 8.90
C SER A 189 25.20 19.08 10.17
N ARG A 190 25.50 19.69 11.32
CA ARG A 190 25.06 19.26 12.66
C ARG A 190 23.57 19.54 12.96
N SER A 191 22.87 20.24 12.08
CA SER A 191 21.44 20.55 12.22
C SER A 191 20.64 19.90 11.10
N ALA A 192 19.37 19.59 11.34
CA ALA A 192 18.46 19.12 10.30
C ALA A 192 18.38 20.16 9.17
N GLN A 193 18.35 19.70 7.93
CA GLN A 193 18.34 20.56 6.74
C GLN A 193 17.19 20.15 5.81
N ALA A 194 16.52 21.15 5.24
CA ALA A 194 15.70 20.96 4.05
C ALA A 194 16.60 21.05 2.80
N ALA A 195 16.31 20.19 1.82
CA ALA A 195 16.96 20.14 0.52
C ALA A 195 15.90 20.36 -0.56
N GLU A 196 16.17 21.29 -1.47
CA GLU A 196 15.43 21.44 -2.72
C GLU A 196 16.34 20.99 -3.85
N LEU A 197 15.94 19.94 -4.56
CA LEU A 197 16.74 19.34 -5.62
C LEU A 197 16.03 19.52 -6.96
N ASP A 198 16.69 20.16 -7.92
CA ASP A 198 16.24 20.12 -9.31
C ASP A 198 16.52 18.73 -9.88
N LEU A 199 15.47 17.93 -9.99
CA LEU A 199 15.47 16.59 -10.56
C LEU A 199 14.60 16.50 -11.81
N SER A 200 14.24 17.64 -12.42
CA SER A 200 13.32 17.70 -13.56
C SER A 200 13.70 16.78 -14.74
N ALA A 201 14.99 16.49 -14.92
CA ALA A 201 15.51 15.54 -15.91
C ALA A 201 15.07 14.08 -15.69
N TYR A 202 14.60 13.75 -14.48
CA TYR A 202 14.13 12.44 -14.05
C TYR A 202 12.62 12.46 -13.76
N ALA A 203 11.88 13.42 -14.33
CA ALA A 203 10.44 13.53 -14.13
C ALA A 203 9.71 12.23 -14.52
N GLY A 204 8.75 11.80 -13.70
CA GLY A 204 8.06 10.51 -13.82
C GLY A 204 8.81 9.32 -13.21
N MET A 205 10.02 9.52 -12.68
CA MET A 205 10.73 8.49 -11.91
C MET A 205 10.43 8.60 -10.41
N VAL A 206 10.48 7.46 -9.72
CA VAL A 206 10.20 7.33 -8.29
C VAL A 206 11.49 7.08 -7.53
N PRO A 207 11.87 7.91 -6.55
CA PRO A 207 12.97 7.61 -5.65
C PRO A 207 12.58 6.50 -4.67
N VAL A 208 13.33 5.41 -4.65
CA VAL A 208 13.15 4.29 -3.70
C VAL A 208 14.38 4.21 -2.81
N GLU A 209 14.21 4.36 -1.50
CA GLU A 209 15.29 4.36 -0.53
C GLU A 209 15.94 2.98 -0.45
N MET A 210 17.26 2.90 -0.65
CA MET A 210 17.95 1.63 -0.90
C MET A 210 18.25 0.81 0.37
N LEU A 211 18.22 1.41 1.56
CA LEU A 211 18.47 0.68 2.81
C LEU A 211 17.20 0.03 3.36
N GLY A 212 16.05 0.68 3.16
CA GLY A 212 14.77 0.36 3.75
C GLY A 212 13.67 0.04 2.74
N GLY A 213 13.90 0.21 1.44
CA GLY A 213 12.97 -0.16 0.36
C GLY A 213 11.79 0.78 0.15
N ASN A 214 11.70 1.87 0.93
CA ASN A 214 10.54 2.76 0.91
C ASN A 214 10.55 3.67 -0.32
N ALA A 215 9.45 3.69 -1.07
CA ALA A 215 9.24 4.64 -2.16
C ALA A 215 8.89 6.04 -1.61
N PHE A 216 9.37 7.07 -2.29
CA PHE A 216 9.06 8.47 -2.05
C PHE A 216 8.12 8.99 -3.15
N PRO A 217 7.50 10.18 -2.99
CA PRO A 217 6.73 10.79 -4.07
C PRO A 217 7.56 10.84 -5.38
N PRO A 218 6.94 10.66 -6.55
CA PRO A 218 7.65 10.73 -7.81
C PRO A 218 8.17 12.14 -8.07
N ILE A 219 9.21 12.16 -8.89
CA ILE A 219 9.85 13.38 -9.33
C ILE A 219 8.93 14.05 -10.35
N GLY A 220 8.46 15.25 -10.01
CA GLY A 220 7.69 16.10 -10.92
C GLY A 220 8.59 17.09 -11.69
N GLN A 221 7.96 18.09 -12.29
CA GLN A 221 8.66 19.20 -12.94
C GLN A 221 9.16 20.28 -11.95
N LEU A 222 8.64 20.27 -10.72
CA LEU A 222 9.05 21.18 -9.66
C LEU A 222 10.22 20.60 -8.85
N ASN A 223 10.90 21.45 -8.09
CA ASN A 223 12.00 21.02 -7.21
C ASN A 223 11.52 19.94 -6.23
N PHE A 224 12.29 18.87 -6.13
CA PHE A 224 12.05 17.78 -5.22
C PHE A 224 12.47 18.18 -3.79
N LEU A 225 11.51 18.14 -2.86
CA LEU A 225 11.72 18.57 -1.48
C LEU A 225 12.03 17.38 -0.57
N LEU A 226 13.14 17.48 0.17
CA LEU A 226 13.57 16.48 1.14
C LEU A 226 13.96 17.13 2.46
N THR A 227 13.79 16.41 3.57
CA THR A 227 14.33 16.80 4.87
C THR A 227 15.27 15.72 5.39
N LEU A 228 16.43 16.13 5.89
CA LEU A 228 17.46 15.23 6.38
C LEU A 228 17.83 15.59 7.82
N ALA A 229 17.92 14.58 8.68
CA ALA A 229 18.44 14.71 10.03
C ALA A 229 19.90 15.19 10.04
N PRO A 230 20.43 15.71 11.18
CA PRO A 230 21.85 16.03 11.32
C PRO A 230 22.76 14.89 10.87
N TYR A 231 23.69 15.16 9.96
CA TYR A 231 24.59 14.17 9.35
C TYR A 231 23.88 12.98 8.66
N GLY A 232 22.58 13.07 8.42
CA GLY A 232 21.81 12.03 7.73
C GLY A 232 22.06 12.04 6.23
N PHE A 233 21.85 10.89 5.59
CA PHE A 233 21.95 10.75 4.14
C PHE A 233 20.89 9.76 3.64
N TYR A 234 20.62 9.81 2.33
CA TYR A 234 19.81 8.84 1.60
C TYR A 234 20.52 8.39 0.33
N TRP A 235 20.34 7.11 0.00
CA TRP A 235 20.61 6.56 -1.32
C TRP A 235 19.27 6.14 -1.92
N PHE A 236 18.90 6.74 -3.04
CA PHE A 236 17.66 6.43 -3.75
C PHE A 236 17.97 5.76 -5.09
N GLY A 237 17.43 4.56 -5.33
CA GLY A 237 17.31 4.06 -6.70
C GLY A 237 16.14 4.77 -7.40
N LEU A 238 16.35 5.30 -8.61
CA LEU A 238 15.25 5.90 -9.38
C LEU A 238 14.61 4.83 -10.28
N ALA A 239 13.36 4.47 -9.98
CA ALA A 239 12.58 3.48 -10.72
C ALA A 239 11.51 4.14 -11.62
N ALA A 240 11.05 3.43 -12.65
CA ALA A 240 9.96 3.90 -13.50
C ALA A 240 8.59 3.69 -12.83
N GLU A 241 7.63 4.55 -13.16
CA GLU A 241 6.27 4.60 -12.58
C GLU A 241 5.48 3.28 -12.71
N ASN A 242 5.79 2.46 -13.71
CA ASN A 242 5.15 1.15 -13.94
C ASN A 242 5.56 0.06 -12.93
N GLN A 243 6.41 0.37 -11.95
CA GLN A 243 6.84 -0.53 -10.87
C GLN A 243 6.31 -0.10 -9.49
N MET A 244 5.24 0.70 -9.46
CA MET A 244 4.71 1.32 -8.23
C MET A 244 3.77 0.44 -7.37
N PRO A 245 3.77 0.65 -6.03
CA PRO A 245 2.63 0.43 -5.14
C PRO A 245 1.55 1.53 -5.25
N SER A 246 0.32 1.22 -4.82
CA SER A 246 -0.95 1.91 -5.12
C SER A 246 -1.20 3.31 -4.55
N TRP A 247 -0.30 3.91 -3.77
CA TRP A 247 -0.59 5.14 -3.00
C TRP A 247 -0.27 6.48 -3.72
N HIS A 248 -0.05 6.48 -5.04
CA HIS A 248 0.32 7.70 -5.76
C HIS A 248 -0.87 8.55 -6.27
N VAL A 249 -0.80 9.86 -5.98
CA VAL A 249 -1.67 10.93 -6.49
C VAL A 249 -0.84 11.85 -7.38
N GLU A 250 -1.25 11.98 -8.64
CA GLU A 250 -0.55 12.80 -9.65
C GLU A 250 -0.41 14.27 -9.21
N PRO A 251 0.73 14.94 -9.49
CA PRO A 251 0.86 16.38 -9.31
C PRO A 251 -0.12 17.14 -10.20
N ALA A 252 -0.76 18.17 -9.64
CA ALA A 252 -1.67 19.04 -10.36
C ALA A 252 -1.02 19.66 -11.60
N GLN A 253 -1.62 19.40 -12.77
CA GLN A 253 -1.33 20.15 -13.99
C GLN A 253 -1.72 21.62 -13.78
N SER A 254 -0.98 22.53 -14.42
CA SER A 254 -1.31 23.96 -14.51
C SER A 254 -2.77 24.16 -14.95
N LEU A 255 -3.49 25.05 -14.26
CA LEU A 255 -4.93 25.31 -14.45
C LEU A 255 -5.25 25.45 -15.96
N PRO A 256 -6.07 24.58 -16.54
CA PRO A 256 -6.44 24.65 -17.95
C PRO A 256 -7.25 25.93 -18.24
N ASP A 257 -7.24 26.37 -19.50
CA ASP A 257 -8.10 27.46 -19.96
C ASP A 257 -9.57 27.04 -19.85
N PHE A 258 -10.23 27.47 -18.76
CA PHE A 258 -11.63 27.13 -18.53
C PHE A 258 -12.58 27.87 -19.47
N THR A 259 -13.55 27.13 -20.01
CA THR A 259 -14.72 27.75 -20.63
C THR A 259 -15.47 28.57 -19.56
N THR A 260 -15.86 29.80 -19.90
CA THR A 260 -16.59 30.69 -18.97
C THR A 260 -18.10 30.59 -19.18
N LEU A 261 -18.83 30.14 -18.17
CA LEU A 261 -20.29 30.15 -18.11
C LEU A 261 -20.80 31.48 -17.53
N VAL A 262 -21.97 31.95 -17.96
CA VAL A 262 -22.59 33.19 -17.47
C VAL A 262 -23.90 32.86 -16.77
N LEU A 263 -23.95 33.09 -15.47
CA LEU A 263 -25.15 32.93 -14.64
C LEU A 263 -25.65 34.31 -14.21
N LYS A 264 -26.97 34.52 -14.20
CA LYS A 264 -27.56 35.79 -13.79
C LYS A 264 -27.58 35.90 -12.27
N LYS A 265 -28.21 34.95 -11.58
CA LYS A 265 -28.37 34.99 -10.11
C LYS A 265 -28.32 33.62 -9.42
N ARG A 266 -28.83 32.56 -10.04
CA ARG A 266 -29.06 31.24 -9.42
C ARG A 266 -28.12 30.18 -9.96
N MET A 267 -27.78 29.16 -9.17
CA MET A 267 -26.97 28.03 -9.64
C MET A 267 -27.78 27.07 -10.51
N GLU A 268 -29.09 27.02 -10.29
CA GLU A 268 -30.07 26.25 -11.06
C GLU A 268 -30.08 26.67 -12.54
N GLU A 269 -29.58 27.86 -12.88
CA GLU A 269 -29.40 28.29 -14.28
C GLU A 269 -28.37 27.43 -15.05
N LEU A 270 -27.56 26.59 -14.36
CA LEU A 270 -26.76 25.55 -15.00
C LEU A 270 -27.63 24.46 -15.67
N LEU A 271 -28.88 24.31 -15.22
CA LEU A 271 -29.89 23.40 -15.80
C LEU A 271 -30.63 24.02 -16.99
N GLU A 272 -30.38 25.29 -17.30
CA GLU A 272 -31.09 26.07 -18.32
C GLU A 272 -30.17 26.36 -19.52
N ALA A 273 -30.75 26.56 -20.71
CA ALA A 273 -29.99 26.99 -21.89
C ALA A 273 -29.56 28.47 -21.76
N PRO A 274 -28.35 28.87 -22.21
CA PRO A 274 -27.38 28.08 -22.96
C PRO A 274 -26.39 27.29 -22.09
N SER A 275 -26.29 27.57 -20.78
CA SER A 275 -25.29 27.00 -19.87
C SER A 275 -25.29 25.47 -19.84
N ARG A 276 -26.48 24.86 -19.80
CA ARG A 276 -26.65 23.40 -19.85
C ARG A 276 -26.03 22.79 -21.10
N GLY A 277 -26.25 23.39 -22.27
CA GLY A 277 -25.71 22.89 -23.53
C GLY A 277 -24.19 22.91 -23.54
N THR A 278 -23.58 23.99 -23.06
CA THR A 278 -22.12 24.10 -22.93
C THR A 278 -21.54 23.08 -21.93
N LEU A 279 -22.24 22.84 -20.81
CA LEU A 279 -21.84 21.82 -19.83
C LEU A 279 -21.92 20.41 -20.40
N GLU A 280 -23.08 20.02 -20.94
CA GLU A 280 -23.36 18.66 -21.42
C GLU A 280 -22.52 18.29 -22.66
N GLN A 281 -22.28 19.24 -23.57
CA GLN A 281 -21.62 18.95 -24.86
C GLN A 281 -20.12 19.28 -24.86
N GLY A 282 -19.66 20.22 -24.04
CA GLY A 282 -18.27 20.69 -24.05
C GLY A 282 -17.47 20.30 -22.82
N ILE A 283 -17.96 20.68 -21.64
CA ILE A 283 -17.18 20.61 -20.39
C ILE A 283 -17.19 19.22 -19.77
N LEU A 284 -18.38 18.65 -19.52
CA LEU A 284 -18.53 17.39 -18.79
C LEU A 284 -17.89 16.18 -19.50
N PRO A 285 -18.02 15.99 -20.83
CA PRO A 285 -17.42 14.84 -21.49
C PRO A 285 -15.90 14.75 -21.29
N SER A 286 -15.18 15.87 -21.47
CA SER A 286 -13.73 15.91 -21.29
C SER A 286 -13.32 15.82 -19.82
N TRP A 287 -14.07 16.46 -18.93
CA TRP A 287 -13.79 16.44 -17.50
C TRP A 287 -14.00 15.05 -16.88
N LEU A 288 -15.06 14.33 -17.27
CA LEU A 288 -15.38 12.99 -16.74
C LEU A 288 -14.34 11.93 -17.14
N GLN A 289 -13.81 11.99 -18.36
CA GLN A 289 -12.78 11.03 -18.83
C GLN A 289 -11.51 11.06 -17.97
N ASN A 290 -11.19 12.22 -17.39
CA ASN A 290 -10.04 12.40 -16.52
C ASN A 290 -10.28 12.00 -15.05
N ARG A 291 -11.47 11.49 -14.69
CA ARG A 291 -11.79 11.10 -13.31
C ARG A 291 -11.49 9.64 -13.07
N ARG A 292 -10.88 9.33 -11.92
CA ARG A 292 -10.54 7.93 -11.55
C ARG A 292 -11.79 7.07 -11.39
N TRP A 293 -12.84 7.60 -10.78
CA TRP A 293 -14.13 6.93 -10.52
C TRP A 293 -15.05 6.76 -11.74
N PHE A 294 -14.73 7.35 -12.89
CA PHE A 294 -15.54 7.17 -14.11
C PHE A 294 -15.26 5.80 -14.73
N ALA A 295 -16.28 4.94 -14.82
CA ALA A 295 -16.13 3.54 -15.24
C ALA A 295 -16.09 3.33 -16.76
N GLY A 296 -16.52 4.31 -17.57
CA GLY A 296 -16.62 4.17 -19.03
C GLY A 296 -15.37 4.55 -19.81
N LYS A 297 -14.16 4.28 -19.29
CA LYS A 297 -12.91 4.76 -19.90
C LYS A 297 -12.54 4.08 -21.22
N ASP A 298 -13.01 2.86 -21.41
CA ASP A 298 -12.67 2.04 -22.58
C ASP A 298 -13.49 2.42 -23.83
N ALA A 299 -14.44 3.35 -23.69
CA ALA A 299 -15.29 3.83 -24.77
C ALA A 299 -15.42 5.36 -24.75
N ALA A 300 -15.63 5.96 -25.92
CA ALA A 300 -15.92 7.39 -26.01
C ALA A 300 -17.27 7.71 -25.34
N ILE A 301 -17.40 8.90 -24.76
CA ILE A 301 -18.67 9.40 -24.24
C ILE A 301 -19.52 9.88 -25.42
N GLU A 302 -20.68 9.27 -25.63
CA GLU A 302 -21.61 9.59 -26.71
C GLU A 302 -22.53 10.76 -26.33
N LYS A 303 -22.98 10.77 -25.07
CA LYS A 303 -23.92 11.77 -24.56
C LYS A 303 -23.76 11.93 -23.05
N VAL A 304 -23.81 13.18 -22.58
CA VAL A 304 -24.00 13.52 -21.17
C VAL A 304 -25.30 14.30 -21.03
N HIS A 305 -26.09 13.97 -20.02
CA HIS A 305 -27.33 14.65 -19.71
C HIS A 305 -27.43 14.91 -18.20
N LEU A 306 -27.72 16.15 -17.81
CA LEU A 306 -27.91 16.53 -16.43
C LEU A 306 -29.34 16.18 -16.00
N ALA A 307 -29.52 15.10 -15.25
CA ALA A 307 -30.84 14.52 -14.97
C ALA A 307 -31.71 15.45 -14.12
N TYR A 308 -31.14 16.02 -13.06
CA TYR A 308 -31.78 17.04 -12.22
C TYR A 308 -30.73 17.83 -11.44
N GLY A 309 -31.15 18.93 -10.80
CA GLY A 309 -30.35 19.63 -9.81
C GLY A 309 -31.21 20.24 -8.71
N VAL A 310 -30.86 20.00 -7.45
CA VAL A 310 -31.56 20.52 -6.27
C VAL A 310 -30.65 21.45 -5.50
N ARG A 311 -31.15 22.64 -5.19
CA ARG A 311 -30.40 23.60 -4.37
C ARG A 311 -30.20 23.05 -2.96
N PHE A 312 -28.97 23.13 -2.49
CA PHE A 312 -28.56 22.66 -1.17
C PHE A 312 -27.51 23.59 -0.55
N GLY A 313 -27.30 23.45 0.77
CA GLY A 313 -26.36 24.28 1.52
C GLY A 313 -26.89 25.68 1.85
N ASP A 314 -25.98 26.59 2.21
CA ASP A 314 -26.31 27.94 2.61
C ASP A 314 -26.40 28.92 1.42
N ALA A 315 -26.96 30.12 1.66
CA ALA A 315 -27.16 31.11 0.60
C ALA A 315 -25.86 31.79 0.12
N GLN A 316 -24.82 31.80 0.95
CA GLN A 316 -23.50 32.38 0.65
C GLN A 316 -22.64 31.41 -0.16
N HIS A 317 -22.84 30.10 0.03
CA HIS A 317 -22.14 29.01 -0.62
C HIS A 317 -23.13 28.07 -1.32
N PRO A 318 -23.69 28.51 -2.47
CA PRO A 318 -24.69 27.71 -3.15
C PRO A 318 -24.07 26.40 -3.64
N VAL A 319 -24.79 25.30 -3.37
CA VAL A 319 -24.51 23.98 -3.93
C VAL A 319 -25.73 23.49 -4.70
N LEU A 320 -25.49 22.76 -5.79
CA LEU A 320 -26.51 22.04 -6.53
C LEU A 320 -26.23 20.55 -6.42
N LEU A 321 -27.06 19.82 -5.68
CA LEU A 321 -27.03 18.35 -5.68
C LEU A 321 -27.58 17.86 -7.02
N SER A 322 -26.76 17.15 -7.79
CA SER A 322 -27.12 16.73 -9.15
C SER A 322 -26.65 15.33 -9.49
N GLU A 323 -27.37 14.72 -10.43
CA GLU A 323 -27.01 13.47 -11.09
C GLU A 323 -26.89 13.68 -12.61
N LEU A 324 -25.97 12.96 -13.23
CA LEU A 324 -25.71 12.93 -14.66
C LEU A 324 -26.09 11.56 -15.21
N GLU A 325 -26.72 11.51 -16.39
CA GLU A 325 -26.82 10.33 -17.22
C GLU A 325 -25.75 10.40 -18.31
N VAL A 326 -24.89 9.39 -18.37
CA VAL A 326 -23.77 9.32 -19.31
C VAL A 326 -23.94 8.07 -20.15
N THR A 327 -24.03 8.25 -21.46
CA THR A 327 -24.07 7.16 -22.45
C THR A 327 -22.68 6.96 -23.03
N SER A 328 -22.16 5.74 -22.91
CA SER A 328 -20.87 5.33 -23.47
C SER A 328 -20.90 3.84 -23.81
N GLY A 329 -20.39 3.48 -24.99
CA GLY A 329 -20.39 2.09 -25.46
C GLY A 329 -21.81 1.51 -25.59
N GLY A 330 -22.80 2.34 -25.93
CA GLY A 330 -24.21 1.94 -25.99
C GLY A 330 -24.90 1.68 -24.64
N GLN A 331 -24.21 1.88 -23.50
CA GLN A 331 -24.80 1.75 -22.16
C GLN A 331 -24.96 3.12 -21.52
N THR A 332 -26.09 3.35 -20.84
CA THR A 332 -26.33 4.57 -20.06
C THR A 332 -26.19 4.28 -18.58
N SER A 333 -25.27 5.00 -17.93
CA SER A 333 -25.02 4.92 -16.48
C SER A 333 -25.30 6.26 -15.82
N ARG A 334 -25.72 6.23 -14.55
CA ARG A 334 -26.06 7.42 -13.77
C ARG A 334 -24.94 7.72 -12.76
N TYR A 335 -24.53 8.98 -12.69
CA TYR A 335 -23.42 9.42 -11.84
C TYR A 335 -23.81 10.62 -10.97
N GLN A 336 -23.48 10.59 -9.68
CA GLN A 336 -23.66 11.74 -8.80
C GLN A 336 -22.50 12.72 -8.94
N LEU A 337 -22.82 13.98 -9.22
CA LEU A 337 -21.86 15.07 -9.26
C LEU A 337 -22.53 16.32 -8.71
N PRO A 338 -22.32 16.67 -7.43
CA PRO A 338 -22.82 17.93 -6.89
C PRO A 338 -21.95 19.09 -7.39
N PHE A 339 -22.56 20.18 -7.85
CA PHE A 339 -21.84 21.39 -8.28
C PHE A 339 -21.73 22.39 -7.14
N GLY A 340 -20.52 22.90 -6.91
CA GLY A 340 -20.26 23.97 -5.96
C GLY A 340 -19.69 25.20 -6.65
N PHE A 341 -20.03 26.38 -6.14
CA PHE A 341 -19.46 27.66 -6.59
C PHE A 341 -18.41 28.17 -5.61
N ILE A 342 -17.27 28.62 -6.14
CA ILE A 342 -16.20 29.29 -5.38
C ILE A 342 -15.93 30.63 -6.04
N ALA A 343 -15.98 31.72 -5.28
CA ALA A 343 -15.64 33.05 -5.79
C ALA A 343 -14.10 33.21 -5.95
N ASP A 344 -13.66 34.05 -6.90
CA ASP A 344 -12.23 34.29 -7.20
C ASP A 344 -11.45 34.78 -5.95
N ASP A 345 -12.08 35.51 -5.04
CA ASP A 345 -11.50 35.99 -3.77
C ASP A 345 -11.45 34.92 -2.67
N GLN A 346 -12.04 33.75 -2.92
CA GLN A 346 -12.11 32.59 -2.03
C GLN A 346 -11.33 31.40 -2.58
N PHE A 347 -10.40 31.62 -3.53
CA PHE A 347 -9.44 30.61 -3.96
C PHE A 347 -8.47 30.26 -2.81
N GLY A 348 -8.98 29.44 -1.88
CA GLY A 348 -8.21 28.89 -0.77
C GLY A 348 -7.55 27.56 -1.16
N PRO A 349 -8.13 26.40 -0.77
CA PRO A 349 -7.48 25.10 -0.96
C PRO A 349 -7.19 24.76 -2.43
N ALA A 350 -6.16 23.94 -2.67
CA ALA A 350 -5.76 23.51 -4.01
C ALA A 350 -6.77 22.52 -4.66
N LEU A 351 -7.42 21.66 -3.86
CA LEU A 351 -8.29 20.58 -4.36
C LEU A 351 -9.52 21.08 -5.16
N PRO A 352 -10.30 22.07 -4.68
CA PRO A 352 -11.41 22.59 -5.46
C PRO A 352 -11.00 23.23 -6.79
N GLN A 353 -9.77 23.74 -6.89
CA GLN A 353 -9.22 24.29 -8.14
C GLN A 353 -8.80 23.17 -9.10
N GLN A 354 -8.21 22.09 -8.58
CA GLN A 354 -7.87 20.88 -9.36
C GLN A 354 -9.11 20.18 -9.94
N LEU A 355 -10.22 20.21 -9.20
CA LEU A 355 -11.49 19.62 -9.60
C LEU A 355 -12.41 20.59 -10.36
N ALA A 356 -11.97 21.82 -10.60
CA ALA A 356 -12.78 22.82 -11.28
C ALA A 356 -13.22 22.35 -12.67
N LEU A 357 -14.48 22.59 -12.99
CA LEU A 357 -15.09 22.27 -14.27
C LEU A 357 -15.03 23.45 -15.24
N SER A 358 -15.34 24.64 -14.73
CA SER A 358 -15.48 25.84 -15.54
C SER A 358 -15.30 27.10 -14.73
N ARG A 359 -14.96 28.20 -15.41
CA ARG A 359 -15.07 29.54 -14.86
C ARG A 359 -16.52 29.98 -14.98
N VAL A 360 -17.01 30.74 -14.00
CA VAL A 360 -18.36 31.26 -14.04
C VAL A 360 -18.38 32.71 -13.66
N ARG A 361 -19.14 33.50 -14.43
CA ARG A 361 -19.48 34.88 -14.10
C ARG A 361 -20.92 34.92 -13.60
N ARG A 362 -21.09 35.22 -12.32
CA ARG A 362 -22.38 35.36 -11.64
C ARG A 362 -22.60 36.83 -11.27
N GLY A 363 -23.26 37.58 -12.16
CA GLY A 363 -23.39 39.04 -12.01
C GLY A 363 -22.02 39.75 -11.94
N PRO A 364 -21.70 40.48 -10.85
CA PRO A 364 -20.39 41.10 -10.67
C PRO A 364 -19.32 40.12 -10.15
N GLN A 365 -19.70 38.96 -9.63
CA GLN A 365 -18.77 37.98 -9.07
C GLN A 365 -18.26 37.05 -10.17
N VAL A 366 -16.96 36.78 -10.15
CA VAL A 366 -16.31 35.77 -10.98
C VAL A 366 -15.81 34.68 -10.04
N GLY A 367 -15.86 33.43 -10.50
CA GLY A 367 -15.47 32.28 -9.72
C GLY A 367 -15.35 31.02 -10.56
N LEU A 368 -15.30 29.87 -9.90
CA LEU A 368 -15.27 28.55 -10.51
C LEU A 368 -16.50 27.74 -10.12
N ILE A 369 -16.99 26.94 -11.05
CA ILE A 369 -17.82 25.77 -10.74
C ILE A 369 -16.89 24.58 -10.57
N THR A 370 -17.00 23.90 -9.45
CA THR A 370 -16.22 22.71 -9.11
C THR A 370 -17.13 21.59 -8.62
N ASP A 371 -16.53 20.45 -8.33
CA ASP A 371 -17.17 19.40 -7.56
C ASP A 371 -17.38 19.86 -6.10
N ALA A 372 -18.65 19.95 -5.67
CA ALA A 372 -19.00 20.42 -4.34
C ALA A 372 -18.44 19.52 -3.24
N PHE A 373 -18.12 18.25 -3.55
CA PHE A 373 -17.47 17.35 -2.59
C PHE A 373 -16.18 17.97 -2.03
N ALA A 374 -15.43 18.71 -2.84
CA ALA A 374 -14.20 19.38 -2.44
C ALA A 374 -14.38 20.57 -1.49
N LEU A 375 -15.63 20.96 -1.19
CA LEU A 375 -15.94 22.12 -0.36
C LEU A 375 -16.36 21.68 1.05
N GLU A 376 -15.69 22.20 2.08
CA GLU A 376 -16.00 21.84 3.46
C GLU A 376 -17.42 22.21 3.89
N ASN A 377 -17.93 23.35 3.40
CA ASN A 377 -19.29 23.81 3.67
C ASN A 377 -20.36 22.83 3.16
N PHE A 378 -20.10 22.16 2.03
CA PHE A 378 -20.97 21.12 1.52
C PHE A 378 -20.99 19.91 2.46
N ILE A 379 -19.82 19.44 2.90
CA ILE A 379 -19.72 18.30 3.83
C ILE A 379 -20.44 18.62 5.14
N ARG A 380 -20.25 19.82 5.68
CA ARG A 380 -20.95 20.30 6.89
C ARG A 380 -22.46 20.40 6.68
N ALA A 381 -22.91 20.88 5.53
CA ALA A 381 -24.33 20.95 5.19
C ALA A 381 -24.96 19.56 5.07
N VAL A 382 -24.28 18.57 4.48
CA VAL A 382 -24.75 17.18 4.43
C VAL A 382 -24.94 16.61 5.83
N LEU A 383 -23.96 16.81 6.72
CA LEU A 383 -24.04 16.37 8.11
C LEU A 383 -25.22 17.02 8.84
N GLN A 384 -25.38 18.34 8.71
CA GLN A 384 -26.52 19.04 9.29
C GLN A 384 -27.86 18.55 8.71
N GLY A 385 -27.87 18.25 7.40
CA GLY A 385 -29.00 17.64 6.71
C GLY A 385 -29.42 16.31 7.34
N MET A 386 -28.46 15.43 7.63
CA MET A 386 -28.68 14.14 8.31
C MET A 386 -29.18 14.35 9.74
N GLN A 387 -28.54 15.22 10.52
CA GLN A 387 -28.95 15.51 11.91
C GLN A 387 -30.40 16.03 12.00
N ASN A 388 -30.84 16.79 11.00
CA ASN A 388 -32.20 17.33 10.94
C ASN A 388 -33.22 16.42 10.24
N ASN A 389 -32.79 15.27 9.70
CA ASN A 389 -33.59 14.39 8.84
C ASN A 389 -34.26 15.15 7.67
N THR A 390 -33.48 15.99 6.98
CA THR A 390 -33.96 16.88 5.91
C THR A 390 -34.52 16.07 4.73
N VAL A 391 -35.63 16.53 4.14
CA VAL A 391 -36.16 16.01 2.87
C VAL A 391 -36.24 17.14 1.85
N LEU A 392 -35.63 16.94 0.68
CA LEU A 392 -35.60 17.92 -0.40
C LEU A 392 -36.39 17.40 -1.62
N PRO A 393 -37.40 18.14 -2.11
CA PRO A 393 -38.08 17.79 -3.35
C PRO A 393 -37.16 18.00 -4.56
N SER A 394 -37.27 17.14 -5.56
CA SER A 394 -36.51 17.19 -6.80
C SER A 394 -37.35 16.72 -7.99
N ASP A 395 -36.96 17.09 -9.21
CA ASP A 395 -37.57 16.53 -10.42
C ASP A 395 -37.28 15.01 -10.55
N GLY A 396 -36.24 14.51 -9.87
CA GLY A 396 -35.89 13.10 -9.79
C GLY A 396 -36.55 12.32 -8.64
N GLY A 397 -37.54 12.90 -7.96
CA GLY A 397 -38.18 12.36 -6.75
C GLY A 397 -37.87 13.20 -5.51
N GLU A 398 -37.47 12.57 -4.41
CA GLU A 398 -37.07 13.29 -3.18
C GLU A 398 -35.72 12.79 -2.67
N ILE A 399 -34.89 13.72 -2.19
CA ILE A 399 -33.61 13.41 -1.55
C ILE A 399 -33.81 13.47 -0.04
N ARG A 400 -33.61 12.34 0.63
CA ARG A 400 -33.80 12.17 2.07
C ARG A 400 -32.45 12.01 2.74
N PHE A 401 -32.22 12.81 3.77
CA PHE A 401 -31.07 12.71 4.65
C PHE A 401 -31.52 11.99 5.91
N GLU A 402 -30.87 10.89 6.25
CA GLU A 402 -31.30 10.01 7.33
C GLU A 402 -30.13 9.80 8.29
N ALA A 403 -30.40 9.91 9.59
CA ALA A 403 -29.43 9.67 10.65
C ALA A 403 -29.83 8.45 11.49
N THR A 404 -28.85 7.66 11.91
CA THR A 404 -29.03 6.63 12.94
C THR A 404 -28.84 7.23 14.33
N ALA A 405 -29.24 6.49 15.36
CA ALA A 405 -28.97 6.86 16.75
C ALA A 405 -27.47 6.95 17.07
N GLU A 406 -26.60 6.29 16.30
CA GLU A 406 -25.15 6.31 16.50
C GLU A 406 -24.53 7.66 16.13
N LEU A 407 -25.08 8.38 15.14
CA LEU A 407 -24.57 9.70 14.75
C LEU A 407 -24.66 10.72 15.89
N ALA A 408 -25.77 10.69 16.64
CA ALA A 408 -25.96 11.60 17.78
C ALA A 408 -24.95 11.34 18.91
N LYS A 409 -24.48 10.09 19.08
CA LYS A 409 -23.50 9.74 20.12
C LYS A 409 -22.11 10.30 19.87
N LEU A 410 -21.78 10.65 18.62
CA LEU A 410 -20.46 11.21 18.29
C LEU A 410 -20.25 12.63 18.86
N GLY A 411 -21.32 13.36 19.17
CA GLY A 411 -21.21 14.70 19.76
C GLY A 411 -20.41 15.68 18.90
N LEU A 412 -20.52 15.57 17.57
CA LEU A 412 -19.80 16.43 16.63
C LEU A 412 -20.10 17.91 16.89
N THR A 413 -19.06 18.74 16.81
CA THR A 413 -19.19 20.20 16.93
C THR A 413 -19.98 20.77 15.75
N ALA A 414 -20.42 22.03 15.85
CA ALA A 414 -21.08 22.72 14.75
C ALA A 414 -20.17 22.91 13.52
N GLU A 415 -18.85 22.92 13.73
CA GLU A 415 -17.82 23.04 12.70
C GLU A 415 -16.75 21.97 12.90
N PRO A 416 -17.01 20.72 12.51
CA PRO A 416 -16.03 19.65 12.61
C PRO A 416 -14.92 19.86 11.58
N GLU A 417 -13.70 19.45 11.93
CA GLU A 417 -12.57 19.40 10.99
C GLU A 417 -12.89 18.43 9.84
N VAL A 418 -12.55 18.82 8.60
CA VAL A 418 -12.79 18.03 7.40
C VAL A 418 -11.44 17.68 6.77
N ARG A 419 -11.16 16.38 6.64
CA ARG A 419 -9.93 15.86 6.05
C ARG A 419 -10.24 14.95 4.87
N TYR A 420 -9.91 15.40 3.67
CA TYR A 420 -10.05 14.64 2.44
C TYR A 420 -9.07 13.45 2.40
N LEU A 421 -9.57 12.27 2.03
CA LEU A 421 -8.71 11.11 1.79
C LEU A 421 -8.13 11.22 0.38
N SER A 422 -6.81 11.10 0.26
CA SER A 422 -6.05 11.35 -0.98
C SER A 422 -6.27 10.31 -2.09
N ALA A 423 -6.91 9.18 -1.81
CA ALA A 423 -7.17 8.13 -2.80
C ALA A 423 -8.56 8.30 -3.44
N GLU A 424 -8.65 8.86 -4.65
CA GLU A 424 -9.85 8.69 -5.48
C GLU A 424 -9.94 7.22 -5.92
N GLN A 425 -10.87 6.47 -5.34
CA GLN A 425 -11.25 5.11 -5.76
C GLN A 425 -12.50 5.16 -6.66
N SER A 426 -13.40 4.18 -6.57
CA SER A 426 -14.74 4.18 -7.20
C SER A 426 -15.65 5.28 -6.63
N ASN A 427 -15.38 5.73 -5.41
CA ASN A 427 -16.17 6.71 -4.66
C ASN A 427 -15.27 7.80 -4.05
N SER A 428 -15.87 8.90 -3.60
CA SER A 428 -15.15 9.98 -2.92
C SER A 428 -15.40 9.95 -1.41
N SER A 429 -14.35 9.93 -0.60
CA SER A 429 -14.47 9.79 0.86
C SER A 429 -13.76 10.90 1.63
N VAL A 430 -14.39 11.36 2.72
CA VAL A 430 -13.87 12.41 3.58
C VAL A 430 -14.03 12.04 5.05
N VAL A 431 -13.01 12.31 5.85
CA VAL A 431 -13.04 12.12 7.31
C VAL A 431 -13.51 13.41 7.97
N VAL A 432 -14.48 13.31 8.88
CA VAL A 432 -15.08 14.43 9.60
C VAL A 432 -14.88 14.24 11.10
N GLY A 433 -14.28 15.25 11.76
CA GLY A 433 -14.06 15.28 13.21
C GLY A 433 -13.31 14.07 13.75
N SER A 434 -12.46 13.44 12.94
CA SER A 434 -11.71 12.21 13.26
C SER A 434 -12.57 11.07 13.84
N SER A 435 -13.87 11.06 13.55
CA SER A 435 -14.84 10.12 14.14
C SER A 435 -15.89 9.62 13.16
N MET A 436 -16.00 10.24 11.98
CA MET A 436 -16.88 9.82 10.90
C MET A 436 -16.16 9.82 9.56
N VAL A 437 -16.49 8.87 8.68
CA VAL A 437 -16.22 8.92 7.24
C VAL A 437 -17.54 9.15 6.51
N LEU A 438 -17.55 10.12 5.61
CA LEU A 438 -18.64 10.31 4.65
C LEU A 438 -18.13 9.89 3.27
N LYS A 439 -18.81 8.92 2.66
CA LYS A 439 -18.53 8.40 1.32
C LYS A 439 -19.65 8.84 0.37
N LEU A 440 -19.27 9.52 -0.71
CA LEU A 440 -20.16 9.94 -1.79
C LEU A 440 -20.11 8.90 -2.92
N ILE A 441 -21.27 8.32 -3.21
CA ILE A 441 -21.41 7.25 -4.21
C ILE A 441 -21.44 7.88 -5.60
N ARG A 442 -20.37 7.65 -6.39
CA ARG A 442 -20.22 8.31 -7.68
C ARG A 442 -21.09 7.69 -8.75
N LYS A 443 -21.08 6.37 -8.90
CA LYS A 443 -21.93 5.65 -9.85
C LYS A 443 -23.18 5.15 -9.12
N VAL A 444 -24.31 5.78 -9.39
CA VAL A 444 -25.57 5.49 -8.70
C VAL A 444 -26.29 4.34 -9.40
N ALA A 445 -26.63 3.31 -8.64
CA ALA A 445 -27.44 2.18 -9.08
C ALA A 445 -28.84 2.27 -8.46
N SER A 446 -29.84 1.80 -9.20
CA SER A 446 -31.21 1.71 -8.70
C SER A 446 -31.38 0.50 -7.78
N GLY A 447 -32.09 0.72 -6.67
CA GLY A 447 -32.38 -0.28 -5.66
C GLY A 447 -31.48 -0.20 -4.42
N VAL A 448 -31.80 -1.04 -3.44
CA VAL A 448 -31.12 -1.09 -2.12
C VAL A 448 -29.63 -1.34 -2.27
N HIS A 449 -28.79 -0.42 -1.83
CA HIS A 449 -27.35 -0.58 -1.92
C HIS A 449 -26.83 -1.61 -0.90
N PRO A 450 -26.04 -2.63 -1.31
CA PRO A 450 -25.55 -3.68 -0.42
C PRO A 450 -24.80 -3.15 0.79
N GLU A 451 -23.95 -2.12 0.60
CA GLU A 451 -23.17 -1.55 1.69
C GLU A 451 -24.04 -0.91 2.77
N LEU A 452 -25.09 -0.18 2.37
CA LEU A 452 -26.03 0.43 3.32
C LEU A 452 -26.79 -0.65 4.09
N GLU A 453 -27.31 -1.64 3.37
CA GLU A 453 -28.12 -2.72 3.92
C GLU A 453 -27.33 -3.60 4.91
N MET A 454 -26.13 -4.04 4.53
CA MET A 454 -25.24 -4.84 5.37
C MET A 454 -24.78 -4.07 6.59
N SER A 455 -24.35 -2.81 6.41
CA SER A 455 -23.91 -1.95 7.52
C SER A 455 -25.05 -1.71 8.50
N ALA A 456 -26.27 -1.45 8.02
CA ALA A 456 -27.45 -1.27 8.87
C ALA A 456 -27.76 -2.52 9.70
N TYR A 457 -27.76 -3.70 9.06
CA TYR A 457 -28.07 -4.97 9.73
C TYR A 457 -27.04 -5.31 10.81
N LEU A 458 -25.74 -5.24 10.47
CA LEU A 458 -24.65 -5.56 11.40
C LEU A 458 -24.56 -4.55 12.54
N THR A 459 -24.75 -3.26 12.26
CA THR A 459 -24.79 -2.21 13.30
C THR A 459 -25.98 -2.43 14.23
N GLY A 460 -27.16 -2.73 13.69
CA GLY A 460 -28.37 -3.02 14.48
C GLY A 460 -28.24 -4.27 15.35
N ALA A 461 -27.51 -5.27 14.88
CA ALA A 461 -27.17 -6.46 15.65
C ALA A 461 -26.05 -6.25 16.69
N GLY A 462 -25.39 -5.09 16.69
CA GLY A 462 -24.32 -4.75 17.63
C GLY A 462 -22.97 -5.41 17.32
N PHE A 463 -22.72 -5.81 16.07
CA PHE A 463 -21.42 -6.36 15.68
C PHE A 463 -20.35 -5.27 15.69
N ALA A 464 -19.33 -5.41 16.53
CA ALA A 464 -18.37 -4.35 16.84
C ALA A 464 -17.24 -4.18 15.81
N ASN A 465 -16.92 -5.23 15.05
CA ASN A 465 -15.77 -5.30 14.15
C ASN A 465 -16.09 -4.81 12.72
N ILE A 466 -16.89 -3.75 12.61
CA ILE A 466 -17.18 -3.03 11.37
C ILE A 466 -17.16 -1.52 11.63
N SER A 467 -17.13 -0.71 10.56
CA SER A 467 -17.47 0.71 10.68
C SER A 467 -18.99 0.85 10.89
N PRO A 468 -19.47 1.32 12.05
CA PRO A 468 -20.90 1.38 12.34
C PRO A 468 -21.60 2.39 11.41
N LEU A 469 -22.83 2.09 10.99
CA LEU A 469 -23.63 2.99 10.17
C LEU A 469 -24.12 4.18 11.02
N LEU A 470 -23.78 5.39 10.56
CA LEU A 470 -24.18 6.65 11.19
C LEU A 470 -25.33 7.33 10.46
N GLY A 471 -25.43 7.16 9.15
CA GLY A 471 -26.49 7.77 8.35
C GLY A 471 -26.31 7.56 6.87
N SER A 472 -27.27 8.05 6.10
CA SER A 472 -27.28 7.95 4.64
C SER A 472 -28.01 9.12 4.00
N VAL A 473 -27.66 9.40 2.75
CA VAL A 473 -28.45 10.24 1.85
C VAL A 473 -28.95 9.35 0.74
N ILE A 474 -30.28 9.28 0.58
CA ILE A 474 -30.94 8.46 -0.43
C ILE A 474 -31.81 9.32 -1.33
N ARG A 475 -31.91 8.95 -2.61
CA ARG A 475 -32.94 9.46 -3.52
C ARG A 475 -34.03 8.43 -3.66
N ARG A 476 -35.25 8.80 -3.27
CA ARG A 476 -36.46 8.02 -3.56
C ARG A 476 -37.09 8.56 -4.83
N ASP A 477 -37.17 7.74 -5.87
CA ASP A 477 -37.76 8.16 -7.14
C ASP A 477 -39.30 8.16 -7.11
N GLY A 478 -39.93 8.58 -8.21
CA GLY A 478 -41.39 8.62 -8.32
C GLY A 478 -42.09 7.24 -8.26
N ALA A 479 -41.35 6.15 -8.42
CA ALA A 479 -41.84 4.78 -8.25
C ALA A 479 -41.69 4.27 -6.80
N GLY A 480 -40.99 5.03 -5.94
CA GLY A 480 -40.71 4.67 -4.56
C GLY A 480 -39.43 3.85 -4.38
N GLU A 481 -38.60 3.73 -5.42
CA GLU A 481 -37.32 3.01 -5.35
C GLU A 481 -36.23 3.91 -4.77
N ASP A 482 -35.49 3.37 -3.80
CA ASP A 482 -34.39 4.08 -3.12
C ASP A 482 -33.06 3.86 -3.85
N ASN A 483 -32.30 4.95 -3.98
CA ASN A 483 -30.98 4.98 -4.60
C ASN A 483 -30.00 5.61 -3.60
N LEU A 484 -28.94 4.90 -3.21
CA LEU A 484 -27.95 5.45 -2.30
C LEU A 484 -27.11 6.52 -2.99
N LEU A 485 -27.05 7.71 -2.39
CA LEU A 485 -26.21 8.82 -2.83
C LEU A 485 -24.96 8.97 -1.95
N MET A 486 -25.13 8.91 -0.63
CA MET A 486 -24.03 9.03 0.31
C MET A 486 -24.25 8.13 1.52
N ILE A 487 -23.17 7.64 2.11
CA ILE A 487 -23.19 6.85 3.35
C ILE A 487 -22.21 7.45 4.36
N ALA A 488 -22.66 7.57 5.61
CA ALA A 488 -21.86 8.02 6.74
C ALA A 488 -21.62 6.84 7.68
N GLN A 489 -20.35 6.57 7.98
CA GLN A 489 -19.91 5.45 8.82
C GLN A 489 -18.93 5.95 9.89
N GLY A 490 -18.81 5.22 11.00
CA GLY A 490 -17.82 5.51 12.04
C GLY A 490 -16.40 5.46 11.48
N TYR A 491 -15.59 6.48 11.79
CA TYR A 491 -14.19 6.49 11.38
C TYR A 491 -13.37 5.60 12.32
N LEU A 492 -12.71 4.63 11.70
CA LEU A 492 -11.79 3.73 12.36
C LEU A 492 -10.35 4.25 12.16
N SER A 493 -9.76 4.84 13.20
CA SER A 493 -8.38 5.33 13.14
C SER A 493 -7.39 4.15 13.00
N ASN A 494 -6.75 4.06 11.84
CA ASN A 494 -5.81 3.00 11.46
C ASN A 494 -4.58 3.60 10.75
N GLN A 495 -3.51 2.82 10.63
CA GLN A 495 -2.29 3.15 9.89
C GLN A 495 -2.17 2.26 8.64
N GLY A 496 -3.18 2.29 7.77
CA GLY A 496 -3.24 1.47 6.55
C GLY A 496 -4.19 0.28 6.70
N ASP A 497 -4.41 -0.39 5.57
CA ASP A 497 -5.21 -1.62 5.51
C ASP A 497 -4.37 -2.85 5.93
N ALA A 498 -5.03 -3.99 6.09
CA ALA A 498 -4.37 -5.24 6.45
C ALA A 498 -3.44 -5.74 5.34
N TRP A 499 -3.63 -5.28 4.10
CA TRP A 499 -2.74 -5.62 3.00
C TRP A 499 -1.37 -4.95 3.18
N GLU A 500 -1.32 -3.62 3.34
CA GLU A 500 -0.07 -2.88 3.60
C GLU A 500 0.59 -3.35 4.90
N TRP A 501 -0.20 -3.59 5.95
CA TRP A 501 0.31 -4.14 7.20
C TRP A 501 0.96 -5.51 6.98
N THR A 502 0.31 -6.41 6.22
CA THR A 502 0.85 -7.74 5.90
C THR A 502 2.15 -7.63 5.10
N GLN A 503 2.21 -6.77 4.08
CA GLN A 503 3.41 -6.57 3.26
C GLN A 503 4.60 -6.08 4.10
N ASN A 504 4.38 -5.05 4.94
CA ASN A 504 5.43 -4.54 5.84
C ASN A 504 5.96 -5.61 6.80
N ASN A 505 5.08 -6.49 7.29
CA ASN A 505 5.45 -7.58 8.18
C ASN A 505 6.19 -8.71 7.46
N LEU A 506 5.80 -9.03 6.23
CA LEU A 506 6.51 -9.98 5.38
C LEU A 506 7.91 -9.45 5.05
N GLU A 507 8.04 -8.17 4.68
CA GLU A 507 9.32 -7.49 4.50
C GLU A 507 10.22 -7.58 5.73
N ARG A 508 9.64 -7.41 6.93
CA ARG A 508 10.37 -7.59 8.19
C ARG A 508 10.82 -9.05 8.37
N ALA A 509 9.93 -10.01 8.15
CA ALA A 509 10.25 -11.44 8.23
C ALA A 509 11.39 -11.85 7.28
N LEU A 510 11.42 -11.29 6.06
CA LEU A 510 12.51 -11.49 5.10
C LEU A 510 13.85 -10.96 5.60
N ARG A 511 13.84 -9.77 6.22
CA ARG A 511 15.05 -9.17 6.79
C ARG A 511 15.58 -10.01 7.95
N ASP A 512 14.69 -10.53 8.77
CA ASP A 512 15.03 -11.39 9.91
C ASP A 512 15.65 -12.72 9.41
N GLU A 513 15.02 -13.39 8.44
CA GLU A 513 15.53 -14.64 7.84
C GLU A 513 16.91 -14.44 7.17
N LEU A 514 17.12 -13.30 6.50
CA LEU A 514 18.40 -12.95 5.87
C LEU A 514 19.48 -12.63 6.92
N ALA A 515 19.11 -12.07 8.07
CA ALA A 515 20.02 -11.79 9.16
C ALA A 515 20.42 -13.08 9.91
N ASP A 516 19.48 -14.00 10.13
CA ASP A 516 19.69 -15.29 10.79
C ASP A 516 20.56 -16.24 9.95
N ALA A 517 20.47 -16.18 8.62
CA ALA A 517 21.40 -16.89 7.72
C ALA A 517 22.88 -16.45 7.91
N MET A 518 23.13 -15.34 8.62
CA MET A 518 24.46 -14.82 8.93
C MET A 518 24.88 -14.98 10.41
N SER A 519 24.01 -15.51 11.30
CA SER A 519 24.31 -15.67 12.73
C SER A 519 23.56 -16.86 13.35
N GLU A 520 24.31 -17.85 13.86
CA GLU A 520 23.75 -18.95 14.67
C GLU A 520 23.38 -18.46 16.08
N GLN A 521 22.24 -17.78 16.28
CA GLN A 521 21.64 -17.68 17.61
C GLN A 521 20.15 -17.31 17.60
N GLU A 522 19.38 -18.08 18.36
CA GLU A 522 17.91 -18.12 18.47
C GLU A 522 17.26 -16.89 19.14
N GLN A 523 16.00 -16.67 18.73
CA GLN A 523 14.90 -15.90 19.38
C GLN A 523 14.90 -14.37 19.21
N HIS A 524 14.42 -13.91 18.04
CA HIS A 524 13.78 -12.61 17.88
C HIS A 524 12.24 -12.76 17.79
N TYR A 525 11.50 -11.75 18.24
CA TYR A 525 10.04 -11.67 18.12
C TYR A 525 9.63 -11.88 16.65
N ASN A 526 9.05 -13.04 16.35
CA ASN A 526 8.89 -13.54 14.99
C ASN A 526 7.78 -12.76 14.26
N ALA A 527 8.13 -11.96 13.25
CA ALA A 527 7.18 -11.26 12.40
C ALA A 527 6.16 -12.21 11.73
N LEU A 528 6.56 -13.46 11.43
CA LEU A 528 5.63 -14.50 10.95
C LEU A 528 4.64 -14.94 12.03
N GLY A 529 5.05 -14.90 13.30
CA GLY A 529 4.17 -15.14 14.44
C GLY A 529 3.07 -14.07 14.53
N GLU A 530 3.42 -12.79 14.39
CA GLU A 530 2.43 -11.70 14.35
C GLU A 530 1.45 -11.85 13.18
N LEU A 531 1.94 -12.23 12.00
CA LEU A 531 1.10 -12.50 10.82
C LEU A 531 0.15 -13.68 11.05
N LYS A 532 0.64 -14.76 11.68
CA LYS A 532 -0.17 -15.94 12.03
C LYS A 532 -1.26 -15.60 13.04
N ASP A 533 -0.91 -14.85 14.10
CA ASP A 533 -1.86 -14.45 15.13
C ASP A 533 -2.94 -13.54 14.55
N PHE A 534 -2.55 -12.60 13.69
CA PHE A 534 -3.51 -11.75 12.96
C PHE A 534 -4.42 -12.57 12.03
N ALA A 535 -3.87 -13.54 11.29
CA ALA A 535 -4.68 -14.41 10.43
C ALA A 535 -5.72 -15.21 11.24
N GLY A 536 -5.34 -15.72 12.41
CA GLY A 536 -6.27 -16.34 13.36
C GLY A 536 -7.36 -15.37 13.85
N MET A 537 -6.97 -14.16 14.25
CA MET A 537 -7.91 -13.11 14.68
C MET A 537 -8.92 -12.77 13.58
N LEU A 538 -8.45 -12.58 12.34
CA LEU A 538 -9.31 -12.31 11.19
C LEU A 538 -10.29 -13.46 10.92
N GLY A 539 -9.83 -14.71 11.04
CA GLY A 539 -10.68 -15.91 10.91
C GLY A 539 -11.79 -15.93 11.95
N GLN A 540 -11.45 -15.63 13.21
CA GLN A 540 -12.41 -15.52 14.30
C GLN A 540 -13.45 -14.43 14.00
N ARG A 541 -13.04 -13.20 13.64
CA ARG A 541 -13.96 -12.08 13.37
C ARG A 541 -14.89 -12.36 12.19
N LEU A 542 -14.38 -13.02 11.14
CA LEU A 542 -15.21 -13.43 10.01
C LEU A 542 -16.26 -14.47 10.42
N GLY A 543 -15.88 -15.46 11.24
CA GLY A 543 -16.82 -16.46 11.76
C GLY A 543 -17.90 -15.83 12.63
N GLU A 544 -17.53 -14.92 13.54
CA GLU A 544 -18.47 -14.17 14.37
C GLU A 544 -19.43 -13.31 13.53
N MET A 545 -18.95 -12.64 12.48
CA MET A 545 -19.81 -11.90 11.55
C MET A 545 -20.81 -12.83 10.85
N HIS A 546 -20.35 -13.99 10.35
CA HIS A 546 -21.24 -14.95 9.71
C HIS A 546 -22.27 -15.53 10.67
N GLN A 547 -21.94 -15.70 11.97
CA GLN A 547 -22.95 -16.07 12.98
C GLN A 547 -24.06 -15.03 13.09
N VAL A 548 -23.70 -13.75 13.11
CA VAL A 548 -24.69 -12.64 13.16
C VAL A 548 -25.56 -12.64 11.90
N LEU A 549 -24.96 -12.84 10.72
CA LEU A 549 -25.65 -12.87 9.43
C LEU A 549 -26.50 -14.14 9.23
N ALA A 550 -26.20 -15.22 9.95
CA ALA A 550 -26.96 -16.46 9.95
C ALA A 550 -28.00 -16.56 11.07
N ALA A 551 -28.11 -15.56 11.94
CA ALA A 551 -29.05 -15.58 13.04
C ALA A 551 -30.51 -15.62 12.51
N PRO A 552 -31.43 -16.35 13.19
CA PRO A 552 -32.84 -16.33 12.84
C PRO A 552 -33.40 -14.90 12.83
N THR A 553 -34.11 -14.54 11.77
CA THR A 553 -34.62 -13.19 11.55
C THR A 553 -35.91 -13.20 10.74
N ASP A 554 -36.79 -12.23 11.00
CA ASP A 554 -38.00 -11.99 10.22
C ASP A 554 -37.71 -11.26 8.90
N ASN A 555 -36.48 -10.76 8.71
CA ASN A 555 -36.07 -10.13 7.46
C ASN A 555 -35.76 -11.20 6.40
N PRO A 556 -36.58 -11.34 5.33
CA PRO A 556 -36.39 -12.38 4.33
C PRO A 556 -35.07 -12.24 3.55
N ASP A 557 -34.49 -11.04 3.46
CA ASP A 557 -33.23 -10.79 2.76
C ASP A 557 -32.02 -11.32 3.54
N PHE A 558 -32.15 -11.51 4.86
CA PHE A 558 -31.12 -12.06 5.75
C PHE A 558 -31.45 -13.45 6.30
N ALA A 559 -32.69 -13.92 6.14
CA ALA A 559 -33.10 -15.24 6.60
C ALA A 559 -32.20 -16.36 6.02
N PRO A 560 -31.49 -17.13 6.85
CA PRO A 560 -30.56 -18.16 6.38
C PRO A 560 -31.30 -19.25 5.60
N GLN A 561 -30.63 -19.81 4.59
CA GLN A 561 -31.17 -20.88 3.76
C GLN A 561 -30.22 -22.07 3.74
N VAL A 562 -30.79 -23.28 3.65
CA VAL A 562 -30.01 -24.50 3.43
C VAL A 562 -29.81 -24.70 1.93
N THR A 563 -28.57 -24.95 1.50
CA THR A 563 -28.25 -25.23 0.10
C THR A 563 -28.97 -26.49 -0.37
N THR A 564 -29.94 -26.32 -1.26
CA THR A 564 -30.66 -27.44 -1.88
C THR A 564 -29.82 -28.12 -2.95
N GLN A 565 -30.20 -29.34 -3.34
CA GLN A 565 -29.53 -30.06 -4.44
C GLN A 565 -29.55 -29.25 -5.76
N LYS A 566 -30.66 -28.56 -6.04
CA LYS A 566 -30.79 -27.72 -7.24
C LYS A 566 -29.81 -26.56 -7.23
N GLU A 567 -29.65 -25.91 -6.09
CA GLU A 567 -28.75 -24.76 -5.92
C GLU A 567 -27.29 -25.18 -5.96
N ALA A 568 -26.93 -26.28 -5.29
CA ALA A 568 -25.56 -26.80 -5.32
C ALA A 568 -25.11 -27.17 -6.74
N LEU A 569 -26.00 -27.81 -7.53
CA LEU A 569 -25.75 -28.10 -8.94
C LEU A 569 -25.65 -26.83 -9.80
N ALA A 570 -26.45 -25.80 -9.51
CA ALA A 570 -26.36 -24.52 -10.19
C ALA A 570 -25.02 -23.84 -9.91
N SER A 571 -24.59 -23.76 -8.64
CA SER A 571 -23.28 -23.22 -8.27
C SER A 571 -22.14 -23.98 -8.93
N ALA A 572 -22.15 -25.32 -8.91
CA ALA A 572 -21.11 -26.10 -9.59
C ALA A 572 -21.07 -25.87 -11.10
N LYS A 573 -22.22 -25.66 -11.74
CA LYS A 573 -22.30 -25.31 -13.16
C LYS A 573 -21.73 -23.92 -13.43
N ASP A 574 -22.03 -22.94 -12.58
CA ASP A 574 -21.53 -21.57 -12.72
C ASP A 574 -20.01 -21.50 -12.51
N VAL A 575 -19.49 -22.19 -11.49
CA VAL A 575 -18.04 -22.32 -11.26
C VAL A 575 -17.35 -23.02 -12.42
N ALA A 576 -17.96 -24.09 -12.97
CA ALA A 576 -17.44 -24.75 -14.15
C ALA A 576 -17.36 -23.78 -15.35
N ALA A 577 -18.39 -22.97 -15.60
CA ALA A 577 -18.39 -22.01 -16.70
C ALA A 577 -17.32 -20.91 -16.52
N GLN A 578 -17.15 -20.40 -15.29
CA GLN A 578 -16.09 -19.44 -14.98
C GLN A 578 -14.70 -20.03 -15.21
N LEU A 579 -14.48 -21.27 -14.74
CA LEU A 579 -13.22 -21.97 -14.96
C LEU A 579 -12.95 -22.21 -16.45
N GLU A 580 -13.96 -22.56 -17.25
CA GLU A 580 -13.79 -22.71 -18.69
C GLU A 580 -13.34 -21.41 -19.37
N ASN A 581 -13.89 -20.27 -18.94
CA ASN A 581 -13.45 -18.96 -19.41
C ASN A 581 -12.00 -18.67 -18.97
N ALA A 582 -11.67 -18.94 -17.71
CA ALA A 582 -10.30 -18.78 -17.20
C ALA A 582 -9.28 -19.63 -17.98
N LEU A 583 -9.59 -20.89 -18.27
CA LEU A 583 -8.73 -21.76 -19.09
C LEU A 583 -8.57 -21.25 -20.52
N LYS A 584 -9.61 -20.64 -21.10
CA LYS A 584 -9.53 -19.99 -22.42
C LYS A 584 -8.58 -18.79 -22.39
N LEU A 585 -8.67 -17.94 -21.38
CA LEU A 585 -7.78 -16.79 -21.20
C LEU A 585 -6.33 -17.21 -20.95
N LEU A 586 -6.10 -18.21 -20.09
CA LEU A 586 -4.76 -18.79 -19.87
C LEU A 586 -4.14 -19.31 -21.17
N LYS A 587 -4.94 -19.96 -22.03
CA LYS A 587 -4.47 -20.42 -23.35
C LYS A 587 -4.10 -19.25 -24.26
N GLN A 588 -4.86 -18.15 -24.22
CA GLN A 588 -4.58 -16.96 -25.04
C GLN A 588 -3.28 -16.26 -24.64
N HIS A 589 -3.02 -16.16 -23.33
CA HIS A 589 -1.82 -15.52 -22.79
C HIS A 589 -0.65 -16.50 -22.56
N GLN A 590 -0.78 -17.77 -22.94
CA GLN A 590 0.23 -18.80 -22.67
C GLN A 590 1.62 -18.44 -23.20
N SER A 591 1.72 -17.71 -24.33
CA SER A 591 3.00 -17.29 -24.90
C SER A 591 3.80 -16.35 -24.02
N GLU A 592 3.12 -15.56 -23.18
CA GLU A 592 3.68 -14.51 -22.31
C GLU A 592 4.25 -15.08 -21.01
N LEU A 593 3.90 -16.33 -20.67
CA LEU A 593 4.34 -17.01 -19.46
C LEU A 593 5.75 -17.64 -19.60
N ASN A 594 6.40 -17.90 -18.46
CA ASN A 594 7.66 -18.64 -18.40
C ASN A 594 7.45 -20.14 -18.75
N LEU A 595 8.54 -20.91 -18.90
CA LEU A 595 8.45 -22.32 -19.32
C LEU A 595 7.75 -23.22 -18.29
N ALA A 596 7.93 -22.96 -16.99
CA ALA A 596 7.29 -23.72 -15.92
C ALA A 596 5.77 -23.50 -15.95
N ASP A 597 5.34 -22.25 -16.01
CA ASP A 597 3.93 -21.86 -16.06
C ASP A 597 3.23 -22.35 -17.34
N LYS A 598 3.93 -22.32 -18.48
CA LYS A 598 3.47 -22.91 -19.74
C LYS A 598 3.14 -24.40 -19.58
N THR A 599 3.93 -25.12 -18.80
CA THR A 599 3.71 -26.54 -18.51
C THR A 599 2.48 -26.74 -17.64
N LEU A 600 2.28 -25.90 -16.63
CA LEU A 600 1.08 -25.92 -15.78
C LEU A 600 -0.20 -25.67 -16.58
N VAL A 601 -0.19 -24.66 -17.46
CA VAL A 601 -1.32 -24.34 -18.36
C VAL A 601 -1.64 -25.52 -19.28
N SER A 602 -0.63 -26.12 -19.92
CA SER A 602 -0.86 -27.28 -20.79
C SER A 602 -1.48 -28.45 -20.01
N ARG A 603 -0.99 -28.73 -18.80
CA ARG A 603 -1.52 -29.80 -17.95
C ARG A 603 -2.96 -29.55 -17.51
N LEU A 604 -3.32 -28.30 -17.20
CA LEU A 604 -4.70 -27.90 -16.90
C LEU A 604 -5.62 -28.11 -18.12
N LEU A 605 -5.16 -27.73 -19.32
CA LEU A 605 -5.92 -27.88 -20.56
C LEU A 605 -6.13 -29.36 -20.93
N ASP A 606 -5.09 -30.18 -20.81
CA ASP A 606 -5.14 -31.62 -21.10
C ASP A 606 -6.08 -32.36 -20.14
N ASN A 607 -6.17 -31.90 -18.88
CA ASN A 607 -6.99 -32.50 -17.85
C ASN A 607 -8.30 -31.75 -17.60
N LYS A 608 -8.71 -30.84 -18.50
CA LYS A 608 -9.93 -30.02 -18.37
C LYS A 608 -11.16 -30.85 -17.95
N LYS A 609 -11.37 -32.01 -18.58
CA LYS A 609 -12.53 -32.89 -18.28
C LYS A 609 -12.50 -33.43 -16.84
N ALA A 610 -11.31 -33.76 -16.33
CA ALA A 610 -11.16 -34.24 -14.96
C ALA A 610 -11.46 -33.12 -13.95
N VAL A 611 -10.98 -31.91 -14.22
CA VAL A 611 -11.24 -30.73 -13.36
C VAL A 611 -12.73 -30.39 -13.33
N LEU A 612 -13.41 -30.37 -14.49
CA LEU A 612 -14.84 -30.10 -14.54
C LEU A 612 -15.66 -31.18 -13.82
N ASN A 613 -15.29 -32.45 -13.93
CA ASN A 613 -15.94 -33.52 -13.17
C ASN A 613 -15.72 -33.35 -11.67
N HIS A 614 -14.54 -32.94 -11.25
CA HIS A 614 -14.26 -32.66 -9.83
C HIS A 614 -15.16 -31.56 -9.28
N ILE A 615 -15.33 -30.44 -10.00
CA ILE A 615 -16.25 -29.36 -9.63
C ILE A 615 -17.69 -29.88 -9.43
N GLN A 616 -18.14 -30.78 -10.30
CA GLN A 616 -19.48 -31.38 -10.17
C GLN A 616 -19.59 -32.27 -8.92
N GLU A 617 -18.56 -33.03 -8.58
CA GLU A 617 -18.54 -33.82 -7.33
C GLU A 617 -18.50 -32.93 -6.08
N LEU A 618 -17.70 -31.85 -6.09
CA LEU A 618 -17.69 -30.86 -5.00
C LEU A 618 -19.08 -30.26 -4.79
N GLY A 619 -19.77 -29.89 -5.88
CA GLY A 619 -21.15 -29.41 -5.82
C GLY A 619 -22.12 -30.40 -5.19
N LYS A 620 -22.01 -31.69 -5.49
CA LYS A 620 -22.86 -32.73 -4.88
C LYS A 620 -22.61 -32.88 -3.38
N LYS A 621 -21.34 -32.80 -2.95
CA LYS A 621 -20.96 -32.89 -1.54
C LYS A 621 -21.39 -31.65 -0.74
N ALA A 622 -21.44 -30.48 -1.38
CA ALA A 622 -21.84 -29.22 -0.76
C ALA A 622 -23.37 -29.10 -0.48
N VAL A 623 -24.16 -30.13 -0.76
CA VAL A 623 -25.61 -30.13 -0.47
C VAL A 623 -25.84 -30.14 1.04
N GLY A 624 -26.77 -29.31 1.50
CA GLY A 624 -27.03 -29.12 2.92
C GLY A 624 -26.18 -28.04 3.58
N GLY A 625 -25.31 -27.35 2.82
CA GLY A 625 -24.58 -26.20 3.32
C GLY A 625 -25.46 -25.01 3.69
N LEU A 626 -24.83 -23.94 4.15
CA LEU A 626 -25.51 -22.70 4.55
C LEU A 626 -25.41 -21.65 3.43
N ARG A 627 -26.49 -20.90 3.22
CA ARG A 627 -26.54 -19.71 2.36
C ARG A 627 -27.06 -18.53 3.16
N ILE A 628 -26.25 -17.49 3.27
CA ILE A 628 -26.53 -16.26 4.03
C ILE A 628 -26.13 -15.05 3.20
N ARG A 629 -26.45 -13.86 3.71
CA ARG A 629 -25.76 -12.66 3.25
C ARG A 629 -24.29 -12.74 3.66
N VAL A 630 -23.42 -12.34 2.74
CA VAL A 630 -21.96 -12.39 2.88
C VAL A 630 -21.39 -11.02 2.47
N HIS A 631 -20.12 -10.79 2.76
CA HIS A 631 -19.39 -9.63 2.25
C HIS A 631 -19.33 -9.64 0.72
N GLY A 632 -19.06 -10.81 0.13
CA GLY A 632 -19.15 -11.06 -1.31
C GLY A 632 -17.88 -10.74 -2.09
N ASP A 633 -17.04 -9.81 -1.61
CA ASP A 633 -15.71 -9.52 -2.17
C ASP A 633 -14.65 -9.25 -1.09
N LEU A 634 -14.56 -10.14 -0.09
CA LEU A 634 -13.64 -9.95 1.04
C LEU A 634 -12.19 -10.30 0.67
N HIS A 635 -11.27 -9.37 0.93
CA HIS A 635 -9.81 -9.56 0.83
C HIS A 635 -9.09 -8.65 1.85
N LEU A 636 -7.77 -8.77 2.00
CA LEU A 636 -7.02 -8.00 3.03
C LEU A 636 -7.10 -6.47 2.88
N GLY A 637 -7.38 -5.97 1.67
CA GLY A 637 -7.62 -4.54 1.44
C GLY A 637 -8.94 -4.04 2.04
N GLN A 638 -9.88 -4.95 2.33
CA GLN A 638 -11.17 -4.67 2.97
C GLN A 638 -11.16 -4.96 4.47
N VAL A 639 -9.96 -5.10 5.04
CA VAL A 639 -9.75 -5.33 6.46
C VAL A 639 -8.85 -4.23 7.00
N LEU A 640 -9.25 -3.61 8.11
CA LEU A 640 -8.42 -2.66 8.84
C LEU A 640 -7.86 -3.32 10.09
N VAL A 641 -6.58 -3.06 10.38
CA VAL A 641 -5.91 -3.54 11.60
C VAL A 641 -5.91 -2.43 12.64
N ILE A 642 -6.59 -2.65 13.77
CA ILE A 642 -6.74 -1.63 14.83
C ILE A 642 -6.39 -2.26 16.17
N LYS A 643 -5.31 -1.77 16.78
CA LYS A 643 -4.83 -2.26 18.09
C LYS A 643 -4.70 -3.80 18.17
N GLY A 644 -4.35 -4.44 17.05
CA GLY A 644 -4.20 -5.89 16.94
C GLY A 644 -5.49 -6.67 16.64
N ASP A 645 -6.62 -6.00 16.39
CA ASP A 645 -7.88 -6.64 15.99
C ASP A 645 -8.24 -6.30 14.53
N ALA A 646 -9.09 -7.12 13.92
CA ALA A 646 -9.52 -7.01 12.53
C ALA A 646 -10.92 -6.37 12.43
N TYR A 647 -11.06 -5.39 11.55
CA TYR A 647 -12.33 -4.71 11.26
C TYR A 647 -12.66 -4.83 9.77
N LEU A 648 -13.88 -5.24 9.45
CA LEU A 648 -14.35 -5.48 8.09
C LEU A 648 -15.06 -4.24 7.54
N ILE A 649 -14.73 -3.83 6.31
CA ILE A 649 -15.26 -2.63 5.64
C ILE A 649 -15.66 -2.93 4.20
N ASP A 650 -16.41 -2.03 3.56
CA ASP A 650 -16.74 -2.05 2.12
C ASP A 650 -17.61 -3.25 1.67
N PHE A 651 -18.80 -3.37 2.28
CA PHE A 651 -19.81 -4.38 1.96
C PHE A 651 -20.54 -4.14 0.62
N GLU A 652 -19.86 -3.62 -0.41
CA GLU A 652 -20.44 -3.36 -1.73
C GLU A 652 -20.71 -4.64 -2.53
N GLY A 653 -20.01 -5.73 -2.21
CA GLY A 653 -19.91 -6.95 -3.02
C GLY A 653 -19.11 -6.72 -4.31
N GLU A 654 -18.96 -7.76 -5.15
CA GLU A 654 -18.13 -7.69 -6.37
C GLU A 654 -18.64 -6.60 -7.36
N PRO A 655 -17.90 -5.50 -7.61
CA PRO A 655 -18.41 -4.35 -8.36
C PRO A 655 -18.82 -4.65 -9.81
N ALA A 656 -18.26 -5.72 -10.40
CA ALA A 656 -18.58 -6.16 -11.75
C ALA A 656 -19.97 -6.83 -11.86
N ARG A 657 -20.58 -7.25 -10.74
CA ARG A 657 -21.87 -7.94 -10.73
C ARG A 657 -23.07 -6.99 -10.60
N PRO A 658 -24.22 -7.31 -11.22
CA PRO A 658 -25.47 -6.60 -11.01
C PRO A 658 -25.88 -6.56 -9.53
N LEU A 659 -26.56 -5.48 -9.12
CA LEU A 659 -26.98 -5.26 -7.73
C LEU A 659 -27.82 -6.41 -7.12
N PRO A 660 -28.78 -7.04 -7.84
CA PRO A 660 -29.48 -8.21 -7.31
C PRO A 660 -28.58 -9.41 -7.00
N GLU A 661 -27.51 -9.62 -7.77
CA GLU A 661 -26.54 -10.69 -7.52
C GLU A 661 -25.64 -10.37 -6.33
N ARG A 662 -25.25 -9.10 -6.16
CA ARG A 662 -24.48 -8.61 -5.01
C ARG A 662 -25.26 -8.72 -3.69
N ARG A 663 -26.58 -8.57 -3.72
CA ARG A 663 -27.47 -8.82 -2.56
C ARG A 663 -27.83 -10.29 -2.35
N GLY A 664 -27.43 -11.18 -3.27
CA GLY A 664 -27.77 -12.59 -3.22
C GLY A 664 -27.23 -13.28 -1.96
N LYS A 665 -27.91 -14.36 -1.55
CA LYS A 665 -27.41 -15.24 -0.49
C LYS A 665 -26.41 -16.23 -1.07
N HIS A 666 -25.22 -16.29 -0.49
CA HIS A 666 -24.12 -17.12 -0.94
C HIS A 666 -23.61 -18.00 0.20
N SER A 667 -22.77 -18.97 -0.16
CA SER A 667 -22.04 -19.74 0.84
C SER A 667 -21.08 -18.83 1.61
N PRO A 668 -20.99 -18.94 2.96
CA PRO A 668 -19.98 -18.24 3.75
C PRO A 668 -18.54 -18.49 3.25
N TYR A 669 -18.29 -19.66 2.65
CA TYR A 669 -16.99 -20.02 2.12
C TYR A 669 -16.55 -19.18 0.92
N LYS A 670 -17.44 -18.38 0.34
CA LYS A 670 -17.06 -17.36 -0.64
C LYS A 670 -16.13 -16.30 -0.04
N ASP A 671 -16.48 -15.79 1.15
CA ASP A 671 -15.65 -14.80 1.87
C ASP A 671 -14.37 -15.44 2.41
N VAL A 672 -14.46 -16.67 2.94
CA VAL A 672 -13.30 -17.45 3.42
C VAL A 672 -12.29 -17.63 2.29
N SER A 673 -12.75 -18.04 1.11
CA SER A 673 -11.89 -18.19 -0.07
C SER A 673 -11.29 -16.87 -0.52
N GLY A 674 -12.03 -15.76 -0.47
CA GLY A 674 -11.50 -14.42 -0.79
C GLY A 674 -10.29 -14.04 0.07
N VAL A 675 -10.36 -14.28 1.39
CA VAL A 675 -9.24 -14.01 2.31
C VAL A 675 -8.07 -14.96 2.05
N LEU A 676 -8.32 -16.26 1.88
CA LEU A 676 -7.26 -17.24 1.59
C LEU A 676 -6.48 -16.89 0.32
N ARG A 677 -7.20 -16.48 -0.74
CA ARG A 677 -6.57 -16.02 -1.99
C ARG A 677 -5.80 -14.73 -1.78
N SER A 678 -6.27 -13.82 -0.94
CA SER A 678 -5.53 -12.62 -0.57
C SER A 678 -4.20 -12.95 0.13
N PHE A 679 -4.12 -14.02 0.93
CA PHE A 679 -2.86 -14.51 1.48
C PHE A 679 -1.92 -15.05 0.40
N ASP A 680 -2.44 -15.80 -0.57
CA ASP A 680 -1.67 -16.30 -1.72
C ASP A 680 -1.03 -15.12 -2.50
N TYR A 681 -1.81 -14.06 -2.74
CA TYR A 681 -1.31 -12.84 -3.39
C TYR A 681 -0.24 -12.11 -2.57
N ALA A 682 -0.41 -12.02 -1.25
CA ALA A 682 0.57 -11.39 -0.38
C ALA A 682 1.92 -12.14 -0.40
N ALA A 683 1.87 -13.48 -0.35
CA ALA A 683 3.03 -14.34 -0.45
C ALA A 683 3.71 -14.25 -1.84
N ALA A 684 2.93 -14.23 -2.92
CA ALA A 684 3.47 -14.09 -4.26
C ALA A 684 4.15 -12.73 -4.48
N MET A 685 3.59 -11.65 -3.91
CA MET A 685 4.21 -10.32 -3.98
C MET A 685 5.57 -10.31 -3.28
N THR A 686 5.70 -11.02 -2.15
CA THR A 686 6.97 -11.23 -1.44
C THR A 686 8.03 -11.93 -2.30
N ILE A 687 7.62 -12.92 -3.11
CA ILE A 687 8.52 -13.63 -4.02
C ILE A 687 8.95 -12.72 -5.20
N ASN A 688 8.00 -11.95 -5.73
CA ASN A 688 8.18 -11.13 -6.93
C ASN A 688 8.77 -9.72 -6.68
N VAL A 689 9.25 -9.41 -5.46
CA VAL A 689 9.96 -8.15 -5.18
C VAL A 689 11.30 -8.11 -5.93
N HIS A 690 11.28 -7.67 -7.19
CA HIS A 690 12.43 -7.66 -8.10
C HIS A 690 13.52 -6.63 -7.76
N ASN A 691 13.28 -5.74 -6.78
CA ASN A 691 14.07 -4.52 -6.61
C ASN A 691 15.07 -4.55 -5.43
N VAL A 692 15.12 -5.60 -4.59
CA VAL A 692 15.85 -5.52 -3.31
C VAL A 692 17.06 -6.47 -3.18
N ASP A 693 17.09 -7.63 -3.84
CA ASP A 693 18.28 -8.52 -3.87
C ASP A 693 18.01 -9.70 -4.82
N ASN A 694 18.85 -9.99 -5.81
CA ASN A 694 18.65 -11.11 -6.75
C ASN A 694 19.67 -12.25 -6.55
N THR A 695 20.26 -12.35 -5.36
CA THR A 695 21.13 -13.49 -5.03
C THR A 695 20.30 -14.76 -4.80
N ASP A 696 20.88 -15.93 -5.12
CA ASP A 696 20.23 -17.24 -4.91
C ASP A 696 19.83 -17.44 -3.44
N LEU A 697 20.64 -16.92 -2.50
CA LEU A 697 20.34 -16.93 -1.06
C LEU A 697 19.10 -16.10 -0.71
N ALA A 698 18.97 -14.90 -1.28
CA ALA A 698 17.81 -14.03 -1.05
C ALA A 698 16.54 -14.59 -1.70
N GLN A 699 16.67 -15.22 -2.86
CA GLN A 699 15.56 -15.92 -3.50
C GLN A 699 15.10 -17.12 -2.66
N ALA A 700 16.02 -17.92 -2.14
CA ALA A 700 15.69 -19.04 -1.26
C ALA A 700 15.07 -18.58 0.07
N ALA A 701 15.54 -17.47 0.65
CA ALA A 701 14.95 -16.88 1.84
C ALA A 701 13.52 -16.38 1.58
N ARG A 702 13.28 -15.68 0.46
CA ARG A 702 11.92 -15.27 0.02
C ARG A 702 10.98 -16.45 -0.08
N GLN A 703 11.45 -17.53 -0.72
CA GLN A 703 10.65 -18.73 -0.90
C GLN A 703 10.26 -19.34 0.46
N ARG A 704 11.23 -19.55 1.37
CA ARG A 704 10.95 -20.10 2.70
C ARG A 704 9.99 -19.23 3.52
N VAL A 705 10.19 -17.91 3.51
CA VAL A 705 9.31 -16.98 4.25
C VAL A 705 7.90 -17.00 3.67
N ALA A 706 7.75 -16.97 2.35
CA ALA A 706 6.46 -17.02 1.67
C ALA A 706 5.72 -18.33 1.94
N GLU A 707 6.40 -19.49 1.82
CA GLU A 707 5.82 -20.81 2.09
C GLU A 707 5.39 -20.97 3.56
N ARG A 708 6.25 -20.56 4.49
CA ARG A 708 5.96 -20.64 5.92
C ARG A 708 4.80 -19.72 6.30
N TYR A 709 4.81 -18.48 5.82
CA TYR A 709 3.69 -17.56 5.99
C TYR A 709 2.40 -18.17 5.46
N LEU A 710 2.41 -18.68 4.23
CA LEU A 710 1.20 -19.19 3.59
C LEU A 710 0.63 -20.39 4.34
N SER A 711 1.49 -21.32 4.75
CA SER A 711 1.11 -22.50 5.54
C SER A 711 0.54 -22.11 6.91
N GLU A 712 1.25 -21.27 7.66
CA GLU A 712 0.86 -20.88 9.02
C GLU A 712 -0.38 -19.98 9.04
N ALA A 713 -0.47 -18.99 8.16
CA ALA A 713 -1.58 -18.03 8.10
C ALA A 713 -2.88 -18.69 7.63
N ARG A 714 -2.84 -19.50 6.55
CA ARG A 714 -4.05 -20.19 6.05
C ARG A 714 -4.59 -21.15 7.11
N LYS A 715 -3.71 -21.91 7.76
CA LYS A 715 -4.11 -22.82 8.84
C LYS A 715 -4.72 -22.06 10.01
N ALA A 716 -4.04 -21.04 10.53
CA ALA A 716 -4.54 -20.26 11.66
C ALA A 716 -5.91 -19.61 11.37
N PHE A 717 -6.06 -19.05 10.16
CA PHE A 717 -7.32 -18.44 9.73
C PHE A 717 -8.47 -19.46 9.64
N VAL A 718 -8.26 -20.60 8.96
CA VAL A 718 -9.30 -21.62 8.80
C VAL A 718 -9.67 -22.26 10.13
N ASP A 719 -8.69 -22.58 10.98
CA ASP A 719 -8.93 -23.18 12.30
C ASP A 719 -9.74 -22.23 13.19
N ALA A 720 -9.37 -20.94 13.23
CA ALA A 720 -10.09 -19.92 14.00
C ALA A 720 -11.49 -19.64 13.44
N TYR A 721 -11.63 -19.59 12.11
CA TYR A 721 -12.92 -19.45 11.45
C TYR A 721 -13.85 -20.60 11.77
N ARG A 722 -13.38 -21.85 11.68
CA ARG A 722 -14.16 -23.05 12.00
C ARG A 722 -14.63 -23.04 13.45
N LEU A 723 -13.74 -22.67 14.37
CA LEU A 723 -14.08 -22.57 15.78
C LEU A 723 -15.18 -21.51 16.01
N ALA A 724 -15.02 -20.33 15.42
CA ALA A 724 -16.00 -19.26 15.51
C ALA A 724 -17.31 -19.59 14.75
N ALA A 725 -17.27 -20.37 13.69
CA ALA A 725 -18.44 -20.73 12.89
C ALA A 725 -19.13 -22.03 13.37
N ALA A 726 -18.61 -22.70 14.40
CA ALA A 726 -19.03 -24.05 14.79
C ALA A 726 -20.52 -24.19 15.15
N SER A 727 -21.17 -23.11 15.58
CA SER A 727 -22.61 -23.11 15.91
C SER A 727 -23.52 -22.73 14.74
N LEU A 728 -22.97 -22.49 13.54
CA LEU A 728 -23.78 -22.21 12.35
C LEU A 728 -24.60 -23.45 11.99
N ALA A 729 -25.92 -23.30 11.99
CA ALA A 729 -26.82 -24.39 11.63
C ALA A 729 -26.66 -24.74 10.14
N HIS A 730 -26.24 -25.98 9.87
CA HIS A 730 -26.16 -26.56 8.53
C HIS A 730 -26.87 -27.92 8.51
N ALA A 731 -27.09 -28.46 7.33
CA ALA A 731 -27.70 -29.78 7.11
C ALA A 731 -26.89 -30.62 6.11
N TRP A 732 -25.55 -30.53 6.16
CA TRP A 732 -24.63 -31.27 5.28
C TRP A 732 -25.07 -32.72 5.11
N GLN A 733 -25.22 -33.15 3.86
CA GLN A 733 -25.57 -34.53 3.53
C GLN A 733 -24.33 -35.42 3.38
N ASP A 734 -23.17 -34.82 3.17
CA ASP A 734 -21.88 -35.48 3.05
C ASP A 734 -20.95 -35.04 4.20
N PRO A 735 -20.21 -35.96 4.85
CA PRO A 735 -19.24 -35.63 5.90
C PRO A 735 -18.14 -34.64 5.46
N GLU A 736 -17.79 -34.63 4.17
CA GLU A 736 -16.80 -33.71 3.59
C GLU A 736 -17.45 -32.45 2.99
N GLY A 737 -18.72 -32.19 3.29
CA GLY A 737 -19.49 -31.11 2.65
C GLY A 737 -18.90 -29.71 2.86
N GLU A 738 -18.36 -29.44 4.04
CA GLU A 738 -17.66 -28.18 4.34
C GLU A 738 -16.38 -28.02 3.52
N ASP A 739 -15.49 -29.02 3.53
CA ASP A 739 -14.25 -28.99 2.75
C ASP A 739 -14.55 -28.88 1.25
N ALA A 740 -15.61 -29.55 0.79
CA ALA A 740 -16.06 -29.48 -0.58
C ALA A 740 -16.57 -28.08 -0.95
N ALA A 741 -17.29 -27.41 -0.06
CA ALA A 741 -17.73 -26.03 -0.27
C ALA A 741 -16.52 -25.08 -0.33
N LEU A 742 -15.57 -25.18 0.61
CA LEU A 742 -14.36 -24.37 0.60
C LEU A 742 -13.56 -24.55 -0.70
N ALA A 743 -13.34 -25.78 -1.14
CA ALA A 743 -12.67 -26.07 -2.40
C ALA A 743 -13.43 -25.51 -3.61
N LEU A 744 -14.76 -25.68 -3.66
CA LEU A 744 -15.60 -25.20 -4.77
C LEU A 744 -15.53 -23.67 -4.93
N PHE A 745 -15.71 -22.93 -3.83
CA PHE A 745 -15.66 -21.46 -3.86
C PHE A 745 -14.23 -20.92 -3.97
N GLY A 746 -13.22 -21.70 -3.55
CA GLY A 746 -11.81 -21.43 -3.86
C GLY A 746 -11.54 -21.46 -5.37
N LEU A 747 -12.06 -22.47 -6.07
CA LEU A 747 -11.97 -22.57 -7.53
C LEU A 747 -12.72 -21.45 -8.24
N GLU A 748 -13.90 -21.02 -7.73
CA GLU A 748 -14.62 -19.85 -8.25
C GLU A 748 -13.72 -18.60 -8.19
N LYS A 749 -13.16 -18.29 -7.02
CA LYS A 749 -12.35 -17.08 -6.83
C LYS A 749 -11.07 -17.12 -7.67
N ALA A 750 -10.39 -18.27 -7.74
CA ALA A 750 -9.20 -18.41 -8.58
C ALA A 750 -9.52 -18.22 -10.09
N ALA A 751 -10.64 -18.76 -10.57
CA ALA A 751 -11.07 -18.58 -11.95
C ALA A 751 -11.41 -17.11 -12.27
N TYR A 752 -12.07 -16.42 -11.33
CA TYR A 752 -12.33 -14.99 -11.42
C TYR A 752 -11.03 -14.17 -11.50
N GLU A 753 -10.07 -14.44 -10.63
CA GLU A 753 -8.78 -13.75 -10.61
C GLU A 753 -7.98 -13.98 -11.90
N VAL A 754 -7.94 -15.20 -12.43
CA VAL A 754 -7.33 -15.46 -13.74
C VAL A 754 -7.93 -14.56 -14.82
N ALA A 755 -9.26 -14.43 -14.84
CA ALA A 755 -9.92 -13.59 -15.83
C ALA A 755 -9.58 -12.10 -15.64
N TYR A 756 -9.62 -11.63 -14.40
CA TYR A 756 -9.32 -10.25 -14.06
C TYR A 756 -7.86 -9.86 -14.41
N GLU A 757 -6.87 -10.69 -14.02
CA GLU A 757 -5.46 -10.39 -14.27
C GLU A 757 -5.11 -10.51 -15.75
N ALA A 758 -5.71 -11.45 -16.49
CA ALA A 758 -5.49 -11.56 -17.94
C ALA A 758 -5.91 -10.29 -18.68
N GLU A 759 -7.00 -9.64 -18.25
CA GLU A 759 -7.53 -8.44 -18.91
C GLU A 759 -6.85 -7.15 -18.45
N ASN A 760 -6.44 -7.07 -17.18
CA ASN A 760 -5.97 -5.81 -16.58
C ASN A 760 -4.45 -5.79 -16.30
N ARG A 761 -3.84 -6.93 -15.94
CA ARG A 761 -2.44 -7.02 -15.50
C ARG A 761 -1.80 -8.38 -15.87
N PRO A 762 -1.53 -8.64 -17.16
CA PRO A 762 -1.04 -9.95 -17.62
C PRO A 762 0.24 -10.45 -16.92
N THR A 763 1.07 -9.55 -16.39
CA THR A 763 2.28 -9.89 -15.62
C THR A 763 2.00 -10.58 -14.29
N TRP A 764 0.80 -10.41 -13.73
CA TRP A 764 0.37 -11.02 -12.46
C TRP A 764 -0.31 -12.38 -12.65
N LEU A 765 -0.59 -12.78 -13.89
CA LEU A 765 -1.25 -14.04 -14.24
C LEU A 765 -0.65 -15.33 -13.64
N PRO A 766 0.68 -15.44 -13.37
CA PRO A 766 1.24 -16.59 -12.68
C PRO A 766 0.65 -16.84 -11.28
N VAL A 767 0.27 -15.78 -10.55
CA VAL A 767 -0.23 -15.88 -9.17
C VAL A 767 -1.56 -16.66 -9.09
N PRO A 768 -2.62 -16.28 -9.83
CA PRO A 768 -3.85 -17.05 -9.86
C PRO A 768 -3.73 -18.41 -10.57
N LEU A 769 -2.76 -18.57 -11.49
CA LEU A 769 -2.44 -19.87 -12.09
C LEU A 769 -1.93 -20.88 -11.03
N HIS A 770 -0.93 -20.49 -10.23
CA HIS A 770 -0.39 -21.35 -9.17
C HIS A 770 -1.45 -21.63 -8.10
N GLY A 771 -2.26 -20.63 -7.76
CA GLY A 771 -3.41 -20.78 -6.87
C GLY A 771 -4.42 -21.82 -7.35
N LEU A 772 -4.84 -21.72 -8.61
CA LEU A 772 -5.74 -22.67 -9.25
C LEU A 772 -5.16 -24.09 -9.24
N TYR A 773 -3.86 -24.23 -9.53
CA TYR A 773 -3.18 -25.52 -9.53
C TYR A 773 -3.10 -26.12 -8.13
N GLY A 774 -2.76 -25.31 -7.12
CA GLY A 774 -2.70 -25.73 -5.71
C GLY A 774 -4.04 -26.23 -5.17
N LEU A 775 -5.15 -25.61 -5.57
CA LEU A 775 -6.50 -26.08 -5.23
C LEU A 775 -6.87 -27.43 -5.88
N LEU A 776 -6.16 -27.83 -6.93
CA LEU A 776 -6.37 -29.09 -7.64
C LEU A 776 -5.38 -30.19 -7.22
N SER A 777 -4.40 -29.90 -6.36
CA SER A 777 -3.35 -30.83 -5.91
C SER A 777 -3.90 -32.18 -5.40
N GLY A 778 -5.06 -32.19 -4.74
CA GLY A 778 -5.73 -33.42 -4.27
C GLY A 778 -6.26 -34.35 -5.38
N LEU A 779 -6.24 -33.93 -6.64
CA LEU A 779 -6.61 -34.75 -7.80
C LEU A 779 -5.37 -35.45 -8.38
N LYS A 780 -5.46 -36.76 -8.63
CA LYS A 780 -4.38 -37.58 -9.24
C LYS A 780 -3.61 -36.92 -10.41
N PRO A 781 -4.25 -36.25 -11.40
CA PRO A 781 -3.49 -35.57 -12.46
C PRO A 781 -2.69 -34.35 -12.01
N PHE A 782 -2.73 -33.95 -10.74
CA PHE A 782 -2.09 -32.75 -10.18
C PHE A 782 -1.39 -33.01 -8.83
N SER A 783 -1.37 -34.27 -8.36
CA SER A 783 -0.84 -34.67 -7.04
C SER A 783 0.68 -34.60 -6.89
N ASP A 784 1.40 -34.27 -7.95
CA ASP A 784 2.87 -34.17 -7.92
C ASP A 784 3.36 -32.84 -7.32
N PHE A 785 2.44 -31.92 -6.99
CA PHE A 785 2.77 -30.57 -6.50
C PHE A 785 2.99 -30.50 -4.98
N ASP A 786 2.79 -31.60 -4.24
CA ASP A 786 3.09 -31.67 -2.80
C ASP A 786 4.57 -31.98 -2.50
N GLY A 787 5.48 -31.75 -3.47
CA GLY A 787 6.90 -31.95 -3.26
C GLY A 787 7.79 -31.51 -4.41
N GLU A 788 8.05 -30.21 -4.50
CA GLU A 788 9.37 -29.66 -4.87
C GLU A 788 9.71 -28.46 -3.97
#